data_AF-A0A8J3HIV0-F1
#
_entry.id   AF-A0A8J3HIV0-F1
#
_cell.length_a   1.000
_cell.length_b   1.000
_cell.length_c   1.000
_cell.angle_alpha   90.00
_cell.angle_beta   90.00
_cell.angle_gamma   90.00
#
_symmetry.space_group_name_H-M   'P 1'
#
loop_
_entity.id
_entity.type
_entity.pdbx_description
1 polymer ?
#
loop_
_entity_poly.entity_id
_entity_poly.type
_entity_poly.pdbx_seq_one_letter_code
_entity_poly.pdbx_strand_id
1 'polypeptide(L)'
;MFHAFTPGTAQVSARRGAVSGRTELTVLQPLDRITATTARLGLSGSAATGAFGVVGADRQGFTAAIEPADVKLDYDAALFAVTAGPSGTFTVTPRVATGAGLITARVSGHSTTVAVTVGLTDVPVAAFDDAAQWTFSQARASGSLAAVPGRTGTGLQLSYDFTQSTATRAAYANPPVQFTVDGQPQAFGMWINGTGKGEWPALEFYDGLGQSKVLRGDFVTWTGWRYVEMPVPAGIAYPLKLRRLYVVETKAAAQYTGQVIVDDLVAKVPPTVVAPPVPGVQDPVIAAYGEVGAADWRFAVMSDSQFVARAPDSDIVANARRTLREIKAAHPDFFLIDGDFVDEASPADIAFAEQLLDEEIGDAVPYYYVPGNHEVMGGPIGNFSAVFGATRRVFDHRGTRFVTLDTSPLTIRGAGFDQYAMLKSALDSAAADPAVTSVVVVQHVPPRDPTPARASELNDRKEAALLEQWLAGFRAASGKGAAFIGAHVGTFHAARVDGVPYFVNGNSGKNPSTAADDGGFTGWSLWGVTGRQLSVQVNPHVDALAVTAPASLARGAAAEVTASLVQPGGRTVPVAYPVSLRWSGGPGLYVGPRLFAPPWAVAAFDPATGELTALRPGTVSLSVTVNGTTASAAVAVTA
;
A
#
# COMPACT_ATOMS: atom_id res chain seq x y z
N MET A 1 29.21 -5.84 -27.51
CA MET A 1 27.99 -5.23 -26.93
C MET A 1 26.82 -5.69 -27.77
N PHE A 2 25.76 -6.22 -27.16
CA PHE A 2 24.55 -6.60 -27.88
C PHE A 2 23.58 -5.42 -27.85
N HIS A 3 23.05 -5.03 -29.01
CA HIS A 3 21.98 -4.04 -29.10
C HIS A 3 20.72 -4.74 -29.56
N ALA A 4 19.65 -4.58 -28.79
CA ALA A 4 18.35 -5.10 -29.16
C ALA A 4 17.63 -4.09 -30.08
N PHE A 5 17.00 -4.59 -31.15
CA PHE A 5 16.29 -3.75 -32.12
C PHE A 5 14.77 -3.93 -32.04
N THR A 6 14.31 -5.16 -31.86
CA THR A 6 12.88 -5.51 -31.85
C THR A 6 12.56 -6.41 -30.66
N PRO A 7 11.39 -6.25 -30.01
CA PRO A 7 10.95 -7.14 -28.94
C PRO A 7 10.86 -8.61 -29.39
N GLY A 8 11.14 -9.54 -28.48
CA GLY A 8 11.10 -10.98 -28.75
C GLY A 8 12.23 -11.75 -28.06
N THR A 9 12.27 -13.06 -28.28
CA THR A 9 13.31 -13.94 -27.74
C THR A 9 14.47 -14.11 -28.73
N ALA A 10 15.70 -14.10 -28.24
CA ALA A 10 16.91 -14.35 -29.02
C ALA A 10 17.83 -15.32 -28.29
N GLN A 11 18.31 -16.34 -29.01
CA GLN A 11 19.35 -17.25 -28.50
C GLN A 11 20.72 -16.64 -28.72
N VAL A 12 21.45 -16.40 -27.64
CA VAL A 12 22.85 -15.93 -27.68
C VAL A 12 23.77 -17.11 -27.40
N SER A 13 24.65 -17.39 -28.35
CA SER A 13 25.68 -18.41 -28.21
C SER A 13 27.07 -17.80 -28.11
N ALA A 14 27.87 -18.27 -27.15
CA ALA A 14 29.28 -17.93 -27.05
C ALA A 14 30.12 -19.20 -27.25
N ARG A 15 31.25 -19.08 -27.96
CA ARG A 15 32.18 -20.20 -28.20
C ARG A 15 33.63 -19.77 -28.00
N ARG A 16 34.41 -20.60 -27.32
CA ARG A 16 35.87 -20.48 -27.23
C ARG A 16 36.50 -21.86 -27.44
N GLY A 17 37.10 -22.08 -28.61
CA GLY A 17 37.62 -23.39 -29.00
C GLY A 17 36.51 -24.44 -29.12
N ALA A 18 36.62 -25.53 -28.36
CA ALA A 18 35.62 -26.60 -28.31
C ALA A 18 34.46 -26.33 -27.32
N VAL A 19 34.59 -25.34 -26.43
CA VAL A 19 33.56 -25.01 -25.43
C VAL A 19 32.55 -24.04 -26.04
N SER A 20 31.27 -24.38 -25.96
CA SER A 20 30.16 -23.50 -26.34
C SER A 20 29.12 -23.43 -25.23
N GLY A 21 28.59 -22.23 -24.98
CA GLY A 21 27.43 -21.99 -24.14
C GLY A 21 26.34 -21.30 -24.93
N ARG A 22 25.08 -21.51 -24.52
CA ARG A 22 23.91 -20.81 -25.07
C ARG A 22 23.08 -20.29 -23.92
N THR A 23 22.48 -19.12 -24.12
CA THR A 23 21.47 -18.55 -23.23
C THR A 23 20.40 -17.90 -24.09
N GLU A 24 19.15 -18.02 -23.65
CA GLU A 24 18.07 -17.24 -24.23
C GLU A 24 18.02 -15.86 -23.58
N LEU A 25 17.82 -14.82 -24.39
CA LEU A 25 17.55 -13.46 -23.95
C LEU A 25 16.15 -13.07 -24.41
N THR A 26 15.44 -12.32 -23.57
CA THR A 26 14.18 -11.68 -23.95
C THR A 26 14.39 -10.18 -24.10
N VAL A 27 14.08 -9.66 -25.28
CA VAL A 27 14.00 -8.22 -25.55
C VAL A 27 12.60 -7.75 -25.21
N LEU A 28 12.50 -6.84 -24.24
CA LEU A 28 11.25 -6.26 -23.77
C LEU A 28 10.66 -5.25 -24.77
N GLN A 29 9.42 -4.80 -24.50
CA GLN A 29 8.82 -3.69 -25.23
C GLN A 29 9.60 -2.39 -24.98
N PRO A 30 9.35 -1.31 -25.76
CA PRO A 30 10.00 -0.03 -25.54
C PRO A 30 9.91 0.43 -24.08
N LEU A 31 11.02 0.99 -23.59
CA LEU A 31 11.13 1.54 -22.24
C LEU A 31 9.99 2.56 -22.01
N ASP A 32 9.26 2.36 -20.92
CA ASP A 32 8.14 3.21 -20.54
C ASP A 32 8.48 4.06 -19.30
N ARG A 33 9.24 3.47 -18.36
CA ARG A 33 9.74 4.18 -17.18
C ARG A 33 11.02 3.57 -16.64
N ILE A 34 11.72 4.34 -15.82
CA ILE A 34 12.82 3.85 -14.98
C ILE A 34 12.54 4.15 -13.51
N THR A 35 13.04 3.31 -12.62
CA THR A 35 12.94 3.48 -11.18
C THR A 35 14.26 3.09 -10.54
N ALA A 36 14.70 3.85 -9.54
CA ALA A 36 15.80 3.43 -8.70
C ALA A 36 15.36 2.30 -7.76
N THR A 37 16.25 1.37 -7.42
CA THR A 37 15.95 0.29 -6.47
C THR A 37 15.69 0.80 -5.04
N THR A 38 16.06 2.04 -4.75
CA THR A 38 15.67 2.77 -3.55
C THR A 38 15.38 4.23 -3.90
N ALA A 39 14.34 4.81 -3.31
CA ALA A 39 14.05 6.24 -3.43
C ALA A 39 14.96 7.11 -2.55
N ARG A 40 15.52 6.53 -1.47
CA ARG A 40 16.32 7.24 -0.47
C ARG A 40 17.50 6.41 0.01
N LEU A 41 18.63 7.07 0.24
CA LEU A 41 19.86 6.46 0.72
C LEU A 41 20.41 7.26 1.90
N GLY A 42 20.21 6.74 3.12
CA GLY A 42 20.80 7.31 4.34
C GLY A 42 22.20 6.75 4.59
N LEU A 43 23.18 7.63 4.70
CA LEU A 43 24.57 7.32 5.02
C LEU A 43 24.86 7.88 6.41
N SER A 44 25.15 7.02 7.39
CA SER A 44 25.28 7.43 8.80
C SER A 44 26.47 8.38 9.09
N GLY A 45 27.44 8.46 8.18
CA GLY A 45 28.58 9.36 8.28
C GLY A 45 29.60 9.15 7.15
N SER A 46 30.77 9.78 7.26
CA SER A 46 31.79 9.82 6.19
C SER A 46 32.40 8.46 5.81
N ALA A 47 32.33 7.46 6.69
CA ALA A 47 32.79 6.09 6.43
C ALA A 47 31.70 5.17 5.86
N ALA A 48 30.43 5.60 5.87
CA ALA A 48 29.33 4.80 5.37
C ALA A 48 29.37 4.73 3.85
N THR A 49 28.88 3.62 3.29
CA THR A 49 28.64 3.47 1.85
C THR A 49 27.23 2.98 1.65
N GLY A 50 26.66 3.29 0.49
CA GLY A 50 25.35 2.83 0.11
C GLY A 50 25.32 2.46 -1.36
N ALA A 51 24.27 1.75 -1.78
CA ALA A 51 24.14 1.33 -3.16
C ALA A 51 22.70 1.50 -3.66
N PHE A 52 22.56 1.74 -4.96
CA PHE A 52 21.29 1.72 -5.66
C PHE A 52 21.49 1.19 -7.09
N GLY A 53 20.48 0.55 -7.66
CA GLY A 53 20.42 0.19 -9.08
C GLY A 53 19.36 1.00 -9.81
N VAL A 54 19.32 0.87 -11.14
CA VAL A 54 18.25 1.42 -11.98
C VAL A 54 17.56 0.27 -12.68
N VAL A 55 16.23 0.23 -12.58
CA VAL A 55 15.38 -0.78 -13.22
C VAL A 55 14.53 -0.09 -14.26
N GLY A 56 14.55 -0.61 -15.50
CA GLY A 56 13.64 -0.20 -16.57
C GLY A 56 12.39 -1.06 -16.56
N ALA A 57 11.25 -0.47 -16.88
CA ALA A 57 9.99 -1.17 -17.07
C ALA A 57 9.34 -0.79 -18.39
N ASP A 58 8.70 -1.75 -19.04
CA ASP A 58 7.81 -1.49 -20.17
C ASP A 58 6.35 -1.28 -19.74
N ARG A 59 5.48 -0.97 -20.72
CA ARG A 59 4.03 -0.75 -20.49
C ARG A 59 3.28 -1.98 -20.00
N GLN A 60 3.84 -3.16 -20.20
CA GLN A 60 3.27 -4.42 -19.71
C GLN A 60 3.83 -4.80 -18.34
N GLY A 61 4.69 -3.97 -17.74
CA GLY A 61 5.25 -4.22 -16.42
C GLY A 61 6.35 -5.27 -16.41
N PHE A 62 6.90 -5.65 -17.57
CA PHE A 62 8.15 -6.42 -17.59
C PHE A 62 9.28 -5.50 -17.19
N THR A 63 10.17 -6.01 -16.35
CA THR A 63 11.29 -5.23 -15.81
C THR A 63 12.63 -5.85 -16.15
N ALA A 64 13.65 -5.00 -16.34
CA ALA A 64 15.03 -5.42 -16.44
C ALA A 64 15.95 -4.41 -15.73
N ALA A 65 17.03 -4.89 -15.12
CA ALA A 65 18.07 -4.01 -14.61
C ALA A 65 18.74 -3.27 -15.79
N ILE A 66 19.06 -2.00 -15.59
CA ILE A 66 19.80 -1.18 -16.56
C ILE A 66 21.24 -1.10 -16.09
N GLU A 67 22.16 -1.50 -16.97
CA GLU A 67 23.59 -1.50 -16.68
C GLU A 67 24.10 -0.07 -16.42
N PRO A 68 25.00 0.15 -15.44
CA PRO A 68 25.57 1.46 -15.13
C PRO A 68 26.17 2.19 -16.34
N ALA A 69 26.67 1.44 -17.33
CA ALA A 69 27.24 2.00 -18.56
C ALA A 69 26.19 2.71 -19.44
N ASP A 70 24.91 2.37 -19.30
CA ASP A 70 23.79 2.93 -20.07
C ASP A 70 23.07 4.07 -19.32
N VAL A 71 23.51 4.41 -18.09
CA VAL A 71 22.89 5.42 -17.24
C VAL A 71 23.76 6.68 -17.18
N LYS A 72 23.15 7.82 -17.50
CA LYS A 72 23.77 9.13 -17.24
C LYS A 72 23.37 9.62 -15.85
N LEU A 73 24.35 9.87 -14.99
CA LEU A 73 24.14 10.43 -13.66
C LEU A 73 24.36 11.95 -13.63
N ASP A 74 23.56 12.63 -12.83
CA ASP A 74 23.66 14.04 -12.49
C ASP A 74 23.54 14.19 -10.97
N TYR A 75 24.61 14.66 -10.33
CA TYR A 75 24.73 14.79 -8.87
C TYR A 75 25.86 15.76 -8.50
N ASP A 76 25.84 16.24 -7.26
CA ASP A 76 26.93 17.07 -6.73
C ASP A 76 28.15 16.22 -6.34
N ALA A 77 29.20 16.30 -7.16
CA ALA A 77 30.45 15.57 -6.94
C ALA A 77 31.29 16.09 -5.75
N ALA A 78 30.94 17.25 -5.18
CA ALA A 78 31.52 17.72 -3.93
C ALA A 78 30.90 17.01 -2.71
N LEU A 79 29.64 16.55 -2.81
CA LEU A 79 28.96 15.81 -1.76
C LEU A 79 29.23 14.30 -1.84
N PHE A 80 29.26 13.73 -3.05
CA PHE A 80 29.28 12.29 -3.25
C PHE A 80 30.32 11.84 -4.28
N ALA A 81 30.82 10.63 -4.12
CA ALA A 81 31.40 9.83 -5.19
C ALA A 81 30.40 8.75 -5.59
N VAL A 82 30.09 8.63 -6.88
CA VAL A 82 29.23 7.57 -7.40
C VAL A 82 30.02 6.77 -8.44
N THR A 83 30.11 5.46 -8.24
CA THR A 83 30.89 4.56 -9.11
C THR A 83 30.06 3.33 -9.48
N ALA A 84 30.33 2.72 -10.64
CA ALA A 84 29.70 1.46 -11.01
C ALA A 84 30.13 0.37 -9.99
N GLY A 85 29.14 -0.28 -9.39
CA GLY A 85 29.28 -1.38 -8.47
C GLY A 85 29.08 -2.73 -9.17
N PRO A 86 29.19 -3.84 -8.41
CA PRO A 86 28.92 -5.18 -8.92
C PRO A 86 27.44 -5.34 -9.32
N SER A 87 27.14 -6.31 -10.18
CA SER A 87 25.77 -6.73 -10.51
C SER A 87 24.85 -5.59 -11.01
N GLY A 88 25.42 -4.63 -11.75
CA GLY A 88 24.64 -3.55 -12.37
C GLY A 88 24.19 -2.44 -11.42
N THR A 89 24.79 -2.31 -10.22
CA THR A 89 24.45 -1.24 -9.27
C THR A 89 25.41 -0.06 -9.35
N PHE A 90 25.10 1.02 -8.63
CA PHE A 90 25.99 2.11 -8.28
C PHE A 90 26.33 2.07 -6.80
N THR A 91 27.59 2.34 -6.48
CA THR A 91 28.07 2.56 -5.10
C THR A 91 28.21 4.06 -4.86
N VAL A 92 27.62 4.54 -3.77
CA VAL A 92 27.64 5.93 -3.32
C VAL A 92 28.50 6.03 -2.06
N THR A 93 29.50 6.91 -2.09
CA THR A 93 30.39 7.21 -0.96
C THR A 93 30.34 8.71 -0.66
N PRO A 94 30.17 9.11 0.60
CA PRO A 94 30.14 10.51 0.98
C PRO A 94 31.54 11.13 0.91
N ARG A 95 31.61 12.42 0.55
CA ARG A 95 32.83 13.24 0.59
C ARG A 95 32.83 14.29 1.70
N VAL A 96 31.70 14.41 2.39
CA VAL A 96 31.47 15.34 3.50
C VAL A 96 31.03 14.56 4.74
N ALA A 97 31.21 15.12 5.94
CA ALA A 97 30.75 14.51 7.18
C ALA A 97 29.23 14.60 7.35
N THR A 98 28.63 15.69 6.85
CA THR A 98 27.20 15.93 6.84
C THR A 98 26.81 16.63 5.53
N GLY A 99 25.68 16.27 4.96
CA GLY A 99 25.17 16.87 3.74
C GLY A 99 23.99 16.10 3.17
N ALA A 100 23.26 16.71 2.23
CA ALA A 100 22.22 16.01 1.51
C ALA A 100 22.10 16.53 0.08
N GLY A 101 21.68 15.68 -0.83
CA GLY A 101 21.58 16.00 -2.25
C GLY A 101 20.86 14.91 -3.02
N LEU A 102 20.61 15.20 -4.29
CA LEU A 102 19.92 14.29 -5.20
C LEU A 102 20.93 13.65 -6.15
N ILE A 103 20.73 12.36 -6.43
CA ILE A 103 21.35 11.68 -7.58
C ILE A 103 20.25 11.44 -8.59
N THR A 104 20.36 12.07 -9.77
CA THR A 104 19.40 11.88 -10.87
C THR A 104 20.01 10.94 -11.91
N ALA A 105 19.37 9.80 -12.12
CA ALA A 105 19.70 8.84 -13.17
C ALA A 105 18.83 9.07 -14.40
N ARG A 106 19.44 9.10 -15.59
CA ARG A 106 18.76 9.31 -16.87
C ARG A 106 19.09 8.22 -17.88
N VAL A 107 18.06 7.69 -18.54
CA VAL A 107 18.16 6.65 -19.59
C VAL A 107 17.12 6.95 -20.66
N SER A 108 17.55 7.10 -21.93
CA SER A 108 16.66 7.24 -23.10
C SER A 108 15.52 8.27 -22.94
N GLY A 109 15.77 9.40 -22.26
CA GLY A 109 14.78 10.46 -22.03
C GLY A 109 13.95 10.30 -20.74
N HIS A 110 14.05 9.17 -20.04
CA HIS A 110 13.43 8.95 -18.73
C HIS A 110 14.40 9.30 -17.60
N SER A 111 13.87 9.74 -16.46
CA SER A 111 14.65 10.07 -15.27
C SER A 111 14.04 9.51 -13.99
N THR A 112 14.89 9.11 -13.05
CA THR A 112 14.53 8.78 -11.66
C THR A 112 15.55 9.43 -10.71
N THR A 113 15.13 9.72 -9.49
CA THR A 113 15.98 10.39 -8.50
C THR A 113 16.10 9.56 -7.23
N VAL A 114 17.30 9.57 -6.65
CA VAL A 114 17.58 9.03 -5.32
C VAL A 114 17.96 10.19 -4.40
N ALA A 115 17.25 10.34 -3.29
CA ALA A 115 17.62 11.31 -2.26
C ALA A 115 18.71 10.73 -1.36
N VAL A 116 19.86 11.38 -1.26
CA VAL A 116 20.99 10.92 -0.45
C VAL A 116 21.20 11.88 0.70
N THR A 117 21.30 11.35 1.92
CA THR A 117 21.62 12.11 3.14
C THR A 117 22.85 11.51 3.80
N VAL A 118 23.74 12.34 4.33
CA VAL A 118 24.96 11.96 5.03
C VAL A 118 24.96 12.58 6.40
N GLY A 119 25.27 11.76 7.41
CA GLY A 119 25.29 12.16 8.80
C GLY A 119 23.88 12.24 9.40
N LEU A 120 23.84 12.14 10.72
CA LEU A 120 22.64 12.30 11.54
C LEU A 120 22.97 13.30 12.64
N THR A 121 22.01 14.17 12.95
CA THR A 121 22.08 15.09 14.09
C THR A 121 21.14 14.61 15.18
N ASP A 122 21.61 14.64 16.43
CA ASP A 122 20.80 14.33 17.60
C ASP A 122 19.95 15.55 17.95
N VAL A 123 18.65 15.44 17.73
CA VAL A 123 17.67 16.45 18.13
C VAL A 123 17.03 16.00 19.44
N PRO A 124 17.19 16.74 20.56
CA PRO A 124 16.55 16.39 21.82
C PRO A 124 15.03 16.33 21.69
N VAL A 125 14.42 15.26 22.17
CA VAL A 125 12.96 15.08 22.23
C VAL A 125 12.47 15.17 23.68
N ALA A 126 13.13 14.46 24.60
CA ALA A 126 12.84 14.56 26.03
C ALA A 126 14.11 14.29 26.85
N ALA A 127 14.55 15.28 27.63
CA ALA A 127 15.59 15.14 28.64
C ALA A 127 15.04 14.71 30.02
N PHE A 128 13.71 14.63 30.16
CA PHE A 128 13.00 14.23 31.39
C PHE A 128 13.20 15.13 32.61
N ASP A 129 13.67 16.37 32.43
CA ASP A 129 13.64 17.41 33.48
C ASP A 129 12.23 17.68 34.03
N ASP A 130 11.19 17.37 33.25
CA ASP A 130 9.77 17.45 33.59
C ASP A 130 9.17 16.10 34.03
N ALA A 131 9.99 15.10 34.40
CA ALA A 131 9.55 13.73 34.71
C ALA A 131 8.36 13.65 35.71
N ALA A 132 8.24 14.61 36.63
CA ALA A 132 7.14 14.67 37.58
C ALA A 132 5.76 14.98 36.95
N GLN A 133 5.73 15.50 35.71
CA GLN A 133 4.51 15.81 34.96
C GLN A 133 4.05 14.65 34.05
N TRP A 134 4.89 13.62 33.87
CA TRP A 134 4.53 12.44 33.10
C TRP A 134 3.53 11.57 33.88
N THR A 135 2.62 10.92 33.16
CA THR A 135 1.53 10.14 33.77
C THR A 135 1.63 8.65 33.43
N PHE A 136 1.42 7.81 34.45
CA PHE A 136 1.41 6.35 34.30
C PHE A 136 0.07 5.88 33.74
N SER A 137 0.12 4.96 32.79
CA SER A 137 -1.03 4.13 32.42
C SER A 137 -0.57 2.72 32.08
N GLN A 138 -1.50 1.77 31.88
CA GLN A 138 -1.13 0.36 31.77
C GLN A 138 -2.13 -0.48 30.99
N ALA A 139 -1.68 -1.65 30.53
CA ALA A 139 -2.51 -2.72 30.00
C ALA A 139 -2.23 -4.00 30.80
N ARG A 140 -3.24 -4.48 31.55
CA ARG A 140 -3.21 -5.75 32.31
C ARG A 140 -1.97 -5.89 33.22
N ALA A 141 -1.55 -4.79 33.82
CA ALA A 141 -0.40 -4.66 34.72
C ALA A 141 -0.74 -3.65 35.83
N SER A 142 0.18 -3.41 36.77
CA SER A 142 0.19 -2.22 37.62
C SER A 142 1.59 -1.61 37.67
N GLY A 143 1.75 -0.43 38.28
CA GLY A 143 3.04 0.27 38.31
C GLY A 143 2.94 1.75 38.66
N SER A 144 4.04 2.48 38.46
CA SER A 144 4.14 3.91 38.75
C SER A 144 5.28 4.58 37.98
N LEU A 145 5.22 5.91 37.90
CA LEU A 145 6.33 6.76 37.45
C LEU A 145 6.94 7.52 38.63
N ALA A 146 8.24 7.79 38.56
CA ALA A 146 8.93 8.68 39.49
C ALA A 146 10.05 9.45 38.79
N ALA A 147 10.27 10.70 39.19
CA ALA A 147 11.46 11.45 38.84
C ALA A 147 12.61 11.00 39.77
N VAL A 148 13.72 10.55 39.19
CA VAL A 148 14.90 10.05 39.92
C VAL A 148 16.19 10.60 39.32
N PRO A 149 17.35 10.48 39.99
CA PRO A 149 18.63 10.79 39.34
C PRO A 149 18.81 9.97 38.05
N GLY A 150 18.98 10.67 36.94
CA GLY A 150 19.21 10.11 35.62
C GLY A 150 20.68 9.82 35.36
N ARG A 151 21.00 9.49 34.11
CA ARG A 151 22.37 9.49 33.58
C ARG A 151 22.90 10.93 33.50
N THR A 152 22.02 11.86 33.15
CA THR A 152 22.27 13.28 32.96
C THR A 152 21.10 14.06 33.58
N GLY A 153 21.27 14.60 34.78
CA GLY A 153 20.17 15.32 35.45
C GLY A 153 19.07 14.39 35.95
N THR A 154 17.83 14.61 35.51
CA THR A 154 16.65 13.88 35.98
C THR A 154 16.26 12.80 34.98
N GLY A 155 16.14 11.54 35.44
CA GLY A 155 15.61 10.43 34.66
C GLY A 155 14.17 10.09 35.04
N LEU A 156 13.45 9.46 34.12
CA LEU A 156 12.11 8.95 34.35
C LEU A 156 12.16 7.46 34.73
N GLN A 157 11.89 7.14 36.00
CA GLN A 157 11.74 5.76 36.45
C GLN A 157 10.33 5.26 36.14
N LEU A 158 10.24 4.14 35.44
CA LEU A 158 9.02 3.39 35.18
C LEU A 158 9.09 2.06 35.94
N SER A 159 8.24 1.92 36.96
CA SER A 159 8.12 0.68 37.75
C SER A 159 6.85 -0.05 37.34
N TYR A 160 6.90 -1.39 37.33
CA TYR A 160 5.80 -2.20 36.83
C TYR A 160 5.72 -3.57 37.49
N ASP A 161 4.50 -4.12 37.48
CA ASP A 161 4.16 -5.47 37.92
C ASP A 161 3.45 -6.21 36.78
N PHE A 162 4.15 -7.17 36.19
CA PHE A 162 3.68 -8.02 35.10
C PHE A 162 3.22 -9.42 35.59
N THR A 163 2.95 -9.59 36.88
CA THR A 163 2.42 -10.84 37.46
C THR A 163 0.89 -10.98 37.32
N GLN A 164 0.20 -9.89 36.97
CA GLN A 164 -1.27 -9.80 37.07
C GLN A 164 -2.04 -10.49 35.93
N SER A 165 -1.36 -10.94 34.89
CA SER A 165 -1.98 -11.53 33.69
C SER A 165 -0.97 -12.38 32.93
N THR A 166 -1.46 -13.36 32.18
CA THR A 166 -0.68 -14.17 31.22
C THR A 166 -0.84 -13.71 29.77
N ALA A 167 -1.78 -12.82 29.46
CA ALA A 167 -1.87 -12.12 28.18
C ALA A 167 -0.74 -11.07 28.03
N THR A 168 -0.63 -10.33 26.92
CA THR A 168 0.33 -9.21 26.80
C THR A 168 0.10 -8.14 27.88
N ARG A 169 1.18 -7.72 28.56
CA ARG A 169 1.19 -6.70 29.63
C ARG A 169 2.09 -5.54 29.26
N ALA A 170 1.67 -4.31 29.56
CA ALA A 170 2.46 -3.12 29.27
C ALA A 170 2.31 -2.05 30.35
N ALA A 171 3.41 -1.33 30.58
CA ALA A 171 3.49 -0.20 31.49
C ALA A 171 3.89 1.05 30.69
N TYR A 172 3.03 2.06 30.65
CA TYR A 172 3.15 3.22 29.79
C TYR A 172 3.52 4.48 30.58
N ALA A 173 4.41 5.25 29.99
CA ALA A 173 4.75 6.60 30.39
C ALA A 173 4.23 7.59 29.33
N ASN A 174 3.25 8.40 29.72
CA ASN A 174 2.62 9.36 28.82
C ASN A 174 3.16 10.77 29.11
N PRO A 175 3.64 11.49 28.09
CA PRO A 175 4.19 12.82 28.28
C PRO A 175 3.07 13.82 28.63
N PRO A 176 3.40 14.94 29.32
CA PRO A 176 2.42 15.98 29.66
C PRO A 176 1.81 16.65 28.42
N VAL A 177 2.57 16.67 27.32
CA VAL A 177 2.14 17.14 25.99
C VAL A 177 2.76 16.23 24.92
N GLN A 178 2.06 16.01 23.81
CA GLN A 178 2.62 15.27 22.69
C GLN A 178 3.74 16.07 22.03
N PHE A 179 4.97 15.57 22.08
CA PHE A 179 6.12 16.20 21.44
C PHE A 179 6.09 15.97 19.93
N THR A 180 6.02 17.05 19.13
CA THR A 180 6.19 16.98 17.68
C THR A 180 7.67 17.00 17.36
N VAL A 181 8.14 16.01 16.61
CA VAL A 181 9.55 15.86 16.24
C VAL A 181 9.78 16.50 14.88
N ASP A 182 10.68 17.49 14.84
CA ASP A 182 11.03 18.18 13.61
C ASP A 182 11.85 17.31 12.65
N GLY A 183 11.67 17.56 11.35
CA GLY A 183 12.39 16.85 10.29
C GLY A 183 11.86 15.43 10.05
N GLN A 184 12.74 14.56 9.53
CA GLN A 184 12.40 13.19 9.13
C GLN A 184 13.38 12.21 9.81
N PRO A 185 13.25 11.97 11.12
CA PRO A 185 14.16 11.11 11.85
C PRO A 185 14.24 9.71 11.24
N GLN A 186 15.46 9.19 11.16
CA GLN A 186 15.73 7.82 10.70
C GLN A 186 15.78 6.82 11.86
N ALA A 187 15.98 7.31 13.08
CA ALA A 187 15.93 6.53 14.31
C ALA A 187 15.61 7.43 15.51
N PHE A 188 15.24 6.81 16.62
CA PHE A 188 15.19 7.44 17.93
C PHE A 188 16.14 6.73 18.87
N GLY A 189 16.86 7.47 19.69
CA GLY A 189 17.76 6.90 20.68
C GLY A 189 17.43 7.36 22.08
N MET A 190 17.63 6.49 23.06
CA MET A 190 17.49 6.82 24.47
C MET A 190 18.45 5.99 25.31
N TRP A 191 18.83 6.51 26.47
CA TRP A 191 19.53 5.72 27.48
C TRP A 191 18.52 5.01 28.37
N ILE A 192 18.74 3.71 28.60
CA ILE A 192 17.90 2.90 29.48
C ILE A 192 18.78 2.22 30.52
N ASN A 193 18.49 2.48 31.80
CA ASN A 193 19.00 1.73 32.92
C ASN A 193 18.13 0.50 33.16
N GLY A 194 18.64 -0.66 32.76
CA GLY A 194 17.92 -1.93 32.81
C GLY A 194 18.18 -2.72 34.10
N THR A 195 17.27 -3.65 34.40
CA THR A 195 17.45 -4.68 35.45
C THR A 195 17.62 -6.10 34.88
N GLY A 196 17.69 -6.22 33.55
CA GLY A 196 17.98 -7.46 32.84
C GLY A 196 16.84 -8.48 32.80
N LYS A 197 15.58 -8.06 33.04
CA LYS A 197 14.43 -8.97 33.09
C LYS A 197 13.87 -9.35 31.73
N GLY A 198 14.26 -8.63 30.67
CA GLY A 198 13.90 -8.97 29.29
C GLY A 198 12.63 -8.28 28.78
N GLU A 199 12.17 -7.23 29.46
CA GLU A 199 11.11 -6.36 28.99
C GLU A 199 11.47 -5.73 27.63
N TRP A 200 10.46 -5.51 26.78
CA TRP A 200 10.68 -4.98 25.43
C TRP A 200 10.36 -3.47 25.38
N PRO A 201 11.36 -2.58 25.22
CA PRO A 201 11.12 -1.15 25.21
C PRO A 201 10.58 -0.69 23.86
N ALA A 202 9.67 0.28 23.91
CA ALA A 202 8.99 0.80 22.74
C ALA A 202 8.65 2.29 22.87
N LEU A 203 8.61 2.95 21.72
CA LEU A 203 8.07 4.28 21.53
C LEU A 203 6.83 4.17 20.64
N GLU A 204 5.75 4.83 21.02
CA GLU A 204 4.56 4.96 20.16
C GLU A 204 4.42 6.41 19.71
N PHE A 205 4.24 6.60 18.41
CA PHE A 205 4.04 7.88 17.77
C PHE A 205 2.70 7.92 17.04
N TYR A 206 2.13 9.11 16.90
CA TYR A 206 1.24 9.40 15.76
C TYR A 206 2.08 9.92 14.61
N ASP A 207 1.87 9.39 13.41
CA ASP A 207 2.51 9.88 12.20
C ASP A 207 1.77 11.09 11.61
N GLY A 208 2.26 11.62 10.48
CA GLY A 208 1.65 12.76 9.78
C GLY A 208 0.22 12.51 9.29
N LEU A 209 -0.22 11.24 9.21
CA LEU A 209 -1.57 10.83 8.85
C LEU A 209 -2.45 10.54 10.09
N GLY A 210 -1.90 10.73 11.30
CA GLY A 210 -2.58 10.43 12.56
C GLY A 210 -2.61 8.94 12.91
N GLN A 211 -1.87 8.09 12.21
CA GLN A 211 -1.80 6.66 12.50
C GLN A 211 -0.81 6.37 13.61
N SER A 212 -1.12 5.39 14.46
CA SER A 212 -0.18 4.92 15.48
C SER A 212 0.94 4.09 14.85
N LYS A 213 2.19 4.42 15.18
CA LYS A 213 3.41 3.69 14.78
C LYS A 213 4.21 3.36 16.03
N VAL A 214 4.54 2.07 16.19
CA VAL A 214 5.35 1.60 17.31
C VAL A 214 6.76 1.29 16.82
N LEU A 215 7.74 1.97 17.41
CA LEU A 215 9.16 1.67 17.25
C LEU A 215 9.62 0.82 18.43
N ARG A 216 10.38 -0.24 18.17
CA ARG A 216 10.85 -1.16 19.20
C ARG A 216 12.37 -1.22 19.22
N GLY A 217 12.92 -1.27 20.43
CA GLY A 217 14.34 -1.53 20.63
C GLY A 217 14.61 -3.02 20.88
N ASP A 218 15.84 -3.33 21.25
CA ASP A 218 16.21 -4.67 21.74
C ASP A 218 15.60 -4.92 23.13
N PHE A 219 15.34 -6.19 23.45
CA PHE A 219 14.91 -6.60 24.79
C PHE A 219 15.93 -6.18 25.86
N VAL A 220 15.45 -5.67 27.00
CA VAL A 220 16.29 -5.21 28.12
C VAL A 220 16.84 -6.39 28.92
N THR A 221 17.86 -7.06 28.37
CA THR A 221 18.55 -8.20 29.00
C THR A 221 19.86 -7.81 29.70
N TRP A 222 20.13 -6.51 29.84
CA TRP A 222 21.32 -5.99 30.51
C TRP A 222 20.95 -5.31 31.84
N THR A 223 21.95 -5.14 32.70
CA THR A 223 21.85 -4.32 33.91
C THR A 223 22.64 -3.03 33.75
N GLY A 224 22.12 -1.91 34.25
CA GLY A 224 22.76 -0.60 34.14
C GLY A 224 22.43 0.14 32.85
N TRP A 225 23.12 1.27 32.62
CA TRP A 225 22.86 2.16 31.50
C TRP A 225 23.36 1.59 30.16
N ARG A 226 22.48 1.57 29.16
CA ARG A 226 22.82 1.30 27.76
C ARG A 226 22.05 2.23 26.85
N TYR A 227 22.71 2.67 25.78
CA TYR A 227 22.06 3.40 24.71
C TYR A 227 21.32 2.43 23.79
N VAL A 228 20.04 2.70 23.54
CA VAL A 228 19.17 1.92 22.67
C VAL A 228 18.74 2.80 21.53
N GLU A 229 18.93 2.33 20.30
CA GLU A 229 18.45 2.99 19.09
C GLU A 229 17.31 2.17 18.47
N MET A 230 16.22 2.84 18.12
CA MET A 230 15.01 2.28 17.53
C MET A 230 14.85 2.88 16.13
N PRO A 231 15.01 2.08 15.06
CA PRO A 231 14.91 2.59 13.69
C PRO A 231 13.48 3.03 13.38
N VAL A 232 13.35 4.08 12.56
CA VAL A 232 12.08 4.51 11.98
C VAL A 232 11.89 3.74 10.67
N PRO A 233 10.83 2.91 10.54
CA PRO A 233 10.55 2.19 9.30
C PRO A 233 10.39 3.12 8.08
N ALA A 234 10.71 2.59 6.90
CA ALA A 234 10.41 3.29 5.66
C ALA A 234 8.89 3.52 5.50
N GLY A 235 8.51 4.60 4.81
CA GLY A 235 7.11 4.90 4.51
C GLY A 235 6.33 5.59 5.63
N ILE A 236 6.97 5.96 6.73
CA ILE A 236 6.33 6.77 7.77
C ILE A 236 6.06 8.19 7.25
N ALA A 237 4.85 8.67 7.49
CA ALA A 237 4.47 10.05 7.26
C ALA A 237 4.96 10.94 8.40
N TYR A 238 5.52 12.10 8.07
CA TYR A 238 6.02 13.07 9.05
C TYR A 238 5.10 14.30 9.14
N PRO A 239 5.08 15.05 10.26
CA PRO A 239 5.91 14.88 11.45
C PRO A 239 5.44 13.73 12.35
N LEU A 240 6.38 13.17 13.14
CA LEU A 240 6.05 12.20 14.19
C LEU A 240 5.72 12.93 15.49
N LYS A 241 4.65 12.52 16.18
CA LYS A 241 4.23 13.05 17.47
C LYS A 241 4.33 11.98 18.54
N LEU A 242 5.21 12.14 19.53
CA LEU A 242 5.38 11.14 20.59
C LEU A 242 4.09 11.03 21.41
N ARG A 243 3.49 9.83 21.37
CA ARG A 243 2.30 9.51 22.16
C ARG A 243 2.69 8.98 23.53
N ARG A 244 3.61 8.02 23.59
CA ARG A 244 4.07 7.40 24.84
C ARG A 244 5.35 6.58 24.66
N LEU A 245 6.06 6.42 25.76
CA LEU A 245 7.18 5.49 25.94
C LEU A 245 6.67 4.34 26.80
N TYR A 246 7.10 3.10 26.55
CA TYR A 246 6.66 1.98 27.38
C TYR A 246 7.57 0.77 27.31
N VAL A 247 7.35 -0.15 28.26
CA VAL A 247 7.89 -1.50 28.21
C VAL A 247 6.74 -2.50 28.17
N VAL A 248 6.92 -3.60 27.43
CA VAL A 248 5.91 -4.66 27.25
C VAL A 248 6.52 -6.04 27.49
N GLU A 249 5.72 -6.95 28.06
CA GLU A 249 6.01 -8.38 28.15
C GLU A 249 4.89 -9.17 27.45
N THR A 250 5.28 -9.96 26.45
CA THR A 250 4.39 -10.76 25.60
C THR A 250 4.43 -12.25 25.94
N LYS A 251 5.43 -12.71 26.70
CA LYS A 251 5.57 -14.10 27.13
C LYS A 251 4.69 -14.36 28.34
N ALA A 252 3.73 -15.26 28.17
CA ALA A 252 2.80 -15.66 29.24
C ALA A 252 3.52 -16.19 30.49
N ALA A 253 4.60 -16.95 30.31
CA ALA A 253 5.34 -17.58 31.41
C ALA A 253 6.26 -16.62 32.19
N ALA A 254 6.59 -15.45 31.64
CA ALA A 254 7.57 -14.54 32.23
C ALA A 254 6.88 -13.58 33.20
N GLN A 255 6.62 -13.98 34.44
CA GLN A 255 5.92 -13.14 35.42
C GLN A 255 6.88 -12.55 36.46
N TYR A 256 6.97 -11.22 36.50
CA TYR A 256 7.90 -10.50 37.36
C TYR A 256 7.43 -9.07 37.62
N THR A 257 7.99 -8.47 38.66
CA THR A 257 8.01 -7.03 38.88
C THR A 257 9.37 -6.48 38.46
N GLY A 258 9.42 -5.23 38.01
CA GLY A 258 10.66 -4.62 37.56
C GLY A 258 10.57 -3.09 37.51
N GLN A 259 11.70 -2.50 37.16
CA GLN A 259 11.80 -1.08 36.87
C GLN A 259 12.84 -0.84 35.79
N VAL A 260 12.63 0.23 35.02
CA VAL A 260 13.65 0.84 34.16
C VAL A 260 13.73 2.33 34.46
N ILE A 261 14.89 2.93 34.24
CA ILE A 261 15.03 4.39 34.22
C ILE A 261 15.41 4.77 32.80
N VAL A 262 14.71 5.73 32.21
CA VAL A 262 15.03 6.26 30.89
C VAL A 262 15.52 7.69 30.98
N ASP A 263 16.42 8.04 30.06
CA ASP A 263 17.04 9.37 29.99
C ASP A 263 17.48 9.71 28.56
N ASP A 264 17.67 11.00 28.26
CA ASP A 264 18.14 11.55 26.99
C ASP A 264 17.46 10.95 25.73
N LEU A 265 16.13 11.09 25.60
CA LEU A 265 15.44 10.70 24.36
C LEU A 265 15.77 11.71 23.25
N VAL A 266 16.40 11.23 22.17
CA VAL A 266 16.79 12.01 20.99
C VAL A 266 16.23 11.41 19.71
N ALA A 267 15.98 12.27 18.73
CA ALA A 267 15.67 11.91 17.36
C ALA A 267 16.93 12.04 16.49
N LYS A 268 17.24 11.02 15.68
CA LYS A 268 18.36 11.02 14.75
C LYS A 268 17.91 11.57 13.41
N VAL A 269 18.09 12.87 13.21
CA VAL A 269 17.57 13.60 12.06
C VAL A 269 18.66 13.81 11.01
N PRO A 270 18.49 13.33 9.78
CA PRO A 270 19.41 13.64 8.68
C PRO A 270 19.23 15.09 8.21
N PRO A 271 20.21 15.67 7.51
CA PRO A 271 20.00 16.92 6.78
C PRO A 271 18.83 16.79 5.80
N THR A 272 18.08 17.87 5.63
CA THR A 272 16.87 17.85 4.80
C THR A 272 17.22 17.79 3.31
N VAL A 273 16.53 16.91 2.57
CA VAL A 273 16.54 16.88 1.11
C VAL A 273 15.11 16.71 0.62
N VAL A 274 14.72 17.57 -0.31
CA VAL A 274 13.43 17.48 -0.99
C VAL A 274 13.66 16.75 -2.29
N ALA A 275 13.12 15.53 -2.39
CA ALA A 275 13.06 14.80 -3.65
C ALA A 275 11.81 15.23 -4.42
N PRO A 276 11.87 15.28 -5.76
CA PRO A 276 10.66 15.43 -6.55
C PRO A 276 9.70 14.26 -6.26
N PRO A 277 8.38 14.49 -6.23
CA PRO A 277 7.41 13.40 -6.11
C PRO A 277 7.60 12.43 -7.28
N VAL A 278 7.59 11.14 -6.98
CA VAL A 278 7.61 10.09 -8.00
C VAL A 278 6.18 9.94 -8.52
N PRO A 279 5.90 10.14 -9.81
CA PRO A 279 4.56 9.94 -10.35
C PRO A 279 4.10 8.50 -10.09
N GLY A 280 2.88 8.35 -9.57
CA GLY A 280 2.24 7.04 -9.44
C GLY A 280 2.05 6.38 -10.81
N VAL A 281 2.19 5.06 -10.86
CA VAL A 281 1.90 4.29 -12.07
C VAL A 281 0.41 4.00 -12.10
N GLN A 282 -0.28 4.45 -13.15
CA GLN A 282 -1.69 4.11 -13.38
C GLN A 282 -1.76 2.85 -14.25
N ASP A 283 -2.32 1.76 -13.71
CA ASP A 283 -2.52 0.54 -14.52
C ASP A 283 -3.83 0.62 -15.29
N PRO A 284 -3.84 0.31 -16.60
CA PRO A 284 -5.04 0.37 -17.44
C PRO A 284 -6.06 -0.74 -17.12
N VAL A 285 -5.81 -1.63 -16.17
CA VAL A 285 -6.84 -2.53 -15.63
C VAL A 285 -7.95 -1.72 -14.96
N ILE A 286 -7.63 -0.59 -14.31
CA ILE A 286 -8.64 0.29 -13.74
C ILE A 286 -9.30 1.08 -14.87
N ALA A 287 -10.57 0.76 -15.12
CA ALA A 287 -11.40 1.36 -16.14
C ALA A 287 -12.10 2.62 -15.65
N ALA A 288 -12.53 3.47 -16.59
CA ALA A 288 -13.36 4.62 -16.26
C ALA A 288 -14.75 4.17 -15.78
N TYR A 289 -15.43 5.03 -15.03
CA TYR A 289 -16.76 4.69 -14.50
C TYR A 289 -17.76 4.41 -15.64
N GLY A 290 -18.42 3.25 -15.57
CA GLY A 290 -19.41 2.79 -16.54
C GLY A 290 -18.86 1.94 -17.68
N GLU A 291 -17.54 1.88 -17.90
CA GLU A 291 -16.95 1.03 -18.96
C GLU A 291 -17.17 -0.46 -18.67
N VAL A 292 -17.05 -0.87 -17.40
CA VAL A 292 -17.33 -2.24 -16.95
C VAL A 292 -18.79 -2.64 -17.19
N GLY A 293 -19.71 -1.68 -17.31
CA GLY A 293 -21.12 -1.94 -17.62
C GLY A 293 -21.36 -2.55 -19.01
N ALA A 294 -20.41 -2.41 -19.94
CA ALA A 294 -20.50 -2.97 -21.29
C ALA A 294 -19.82 -4.35 -21.45
N ALA A 295 -19.29 -4.93 -20.36
CA ALA A 295 -18.63 -6.22 -20.39
C ALA A 295 -19.62 -7.38 -20.61
N ASP A 296 -19.11 -8.53 -21.12
CA ASP A 296 -19.93 -9.73 -21.39
C ASP A 296 -20.59 -10.28 -20.12
N TRP A 297 -19.89 -10.15 -18.99
CA TRP A 297 -20.37 -10.46 -17.64
C TRP A 297 -19.51 -9.77 -16.59
N ARG A 298 -19.98 -9.77 -15.34
CA ARG A 298 -19.37 -9.00 -14.25
C ARG A 298 -19.35 -9.78 -12.94
N PHE A 299 -18.35 -9.53 -12.09
CA PHE A 299 -18.31 -9.99 -10.71
C PHE A 299 -17.85 -8.84 -9.80
N ALA A 300 -18.22 -8.86 -8.52
CA ALA A 300 -17.79 -7.84 -7.56
C ALA A 300 -16.79 -8.40 -6.54
N VAL A 301 -16.00 -7.53 -5.92
CA VAL A 301 -15.08 -7.86 -4.83
C VAL A 301 -15.24 -6.85 -3.71
N MET A 302 -15.39 -7.37 -2.49
CA MET A 302 -15.28 -6.61 -1.24
C MET A 302 -14.28 -7.29 -0.31
N SER A 303 -13.70 -6.54 0.62
CA SER A 303 -12.73 -7.07 1.59
C SER A 303 -12.64 -6.18 2.83
N ASP A 304 -12.01 -6.66 3.90
CA ASP A 304 -11.60 -5.83 5.04
C ASP A 304 -12.74 -4.97 5.62
N SER A 305 -13.85 -5.63 5.96
CA SER A 305 -14.89 -4.97 6.76
C SER A 305 -14.51 -4.96 8.23
N GLN A 306 -13.98 -6.07 8.76
CA GLN A 306 -13.52 -6.25 10.14
C GLN A 306 -14.53 -5.78 11.20
N PHE A 307 -15.79 -6.22 11.10
CA PHE A 307 -16.75 -5.98 12.18
C PHE A 307 -16.67 -7.04 13.28
N VAL A 308 -17.28 -6.74 14.43
CA VAL A 308 -17.49 -7.68 15.54
C VAL A 308 -18.97 -7.73 15.92
N ALA A 309 -19.47 -8.92 16.26
CA ALA A 309 -20.86 -9.16 16.64
C ALA A 309 -21.26 -8.44 17.93
N ARG A 310 -20.31 -8.14 18.83
CA ARG A 310 -20.58 -7.38 20.06
C ARG A 310 -20.86 -5.89 19.82
N ALA A 311 -20.66 -5.38 18.61
CA ALA A 311 -20.93 -4.00 18.23
C ALA A 311 -21.73 -3.93 16.91
N PRO A 312 -22.95 -4.50 16.88
CA PRO A 312 -23.72 -4.69 15.64
C PRO A 312 -24.19 -3.37 15.03
N ASP A 313 -24.29 -2.31 15.83
CA ASP A 313 -24.72 -0.97 15.40
C ASP A 313 -23.54 -0.03 15.10
N SER A 314 -22.32 -0.56 14.97
CA SER A 314 -21.14 0.26 14.69
C SER A 314 -21.12 0.81 13.26
N ASP A 315 -20.41 1.93 13.07
CA ASP A 315 -20.20 2.51 11.73
C ASP A 315 -19.54 1.51 10.76
N ILE A 316 -18.72 0.59 11.28
CA ILE A 316 -18.10 -0.47 10.50
C ILE A 316 -19.16 -1.42 9.91
N VAL A 317 -20.13 -1.86 10.73
CA VAL A 317 -21.24 -2.69 10.27
C VAL A 317 -22.13 -1.93 9.29
N ALA A 318 -22.39 -0.64 9.56
CA ALA A 318 -23.15 0.21 8.65
C ALA A 318 -22.47 0.32 7.27
N ASN A 319 -21.14 0.47 7.23
CA ASN A 319 -20.37 0.47 5.98
C ASN A 319 -20.40 -0.89 5.28
N ALA A 320 -20.25 -2.00 6.01
CA ALA A 320 -20.34 -3.34 5.44
C ALA A 320 -21.71 -3.59 4.77
N ARG A 321 -22.81 -3.24 5.46
CA ARG A 321 -24.18 -3.31 4.91
C ARG A 321 -24.34 -2.43 3.67
N ARG A 322 -23.80 -1.20 3.70
CA ARG A 322 -23.79 -0.31 2.55
C ARG A 322 -23.10 -0.95 1.35
N THR A 323 -21.90 -1.50 1.52
CA THR A 323 -21.18 -2.18 0.44
C THR A 323 -21.99 -3.33 -0.15
N LEU A 324 -22.58 -4.19 0.70
CA LEU A 324 -23.42 -5.31 0.25
C LEU A 324 -24.62 -4.82 -0.59
N ARG A 325 -25.29 -3.75 -0.16
CA ARG A 325 -26.41 -3.14 -0.90
C ARG A 325 -25.96 -2.56 -2.24
N GLU A 326 -24.83 -1.87 -2.28
CA GLU A 326 -24.27 -1.32 -3.52
C GLU A 326 -23.88 -2.45 -4.50
N ILE A 327 -23.24 -3.52 -4.02
CA ILE A 327 -22.93 -4.72 -4.80
C ILE A 327 -24.20 -5.35 -5.37
N LYS A 328 -25.22 -5.56 -4.53
CA LYS A 328 -26.52 -6.11 -4.96
C LYS A 328 -27.17 -5.25 -6.04
N ALA A 329 -27.14 -3.92 -5.90
CA ALA A 329 -27.68 -2.98 -6.88
C ALA A 329 -26.90 -2.95 -8.21
N ALA A 330 -25.63 -3.37 -8.22
CA ALA A 330 -24.83 -3.45 -9.43
C ALA A 330 -25.13 -4.70 -10.28
N HIS A 331 -25.86 -5.68 -9.72
CA HIS A 331 -26.25 -6.94 -10.38
C HIS A 331 -25.07 -7.73 -11.01
N PRO A 332 -24.01 -8.05 -10.26
CA PRO A 332 -22.96 -8.94 -10.75
C PRO A 332 -23.46 -10.39 -10.83
N ASP A 333 -22.78 -11.24 -11.61
CA ASP A 333 -23.08 -12.68 -11.68
C ASP A 333 -22.80 -13.39 -10.33
N PHE A 334 -21.79 -12.92 -9.60
CA PHE A 334 -21.47 -13.29 -8.21
C PHE A 334 -20.56 -12.22 -7.59
N PHE A 335 -20.30 -12.30 -6.29
CA PHE A 335 -19.26 -11.49 -5.65
C PHE A 335 -18.30 -12.31 -4.78
N LEU A 336 -17.11 -11.78 -4.57
CA LEU A 336 -16.07 -12.32 -3.72
C LEU A 336 -15.98 -11.49 -2.44
N ILE A 337 -15.92 -12.16 -1.30
CA ILE A 337 -15.47 -11.58 -0.04
C ILE A 337 -14.02 -12.03 0.13
N ASP A 338 -13.07 -11.14 -0.14
CA ASP A 338 -11.64 -11.43 -0.13
C ASP A 338 -11.02 -11.15 1.24
N GLY A 339 -11.49 -11.90 2.24
CA GLY A 339 -10.99 -11.93 3.61
C GLY A 339 -11.35 -10.74 4.49
N ASP A 340 -11.11 -10.94 5.79
CA ASP A 340 -11.27 -9.94 6.85
C ASP A 340 -12.67 -9.30 6.87
N PHE A 341 -13.72 -10.09 6.67
CA PHE A 341 -15.09 -9.59 6.83
C PHE A 341 -15.41 -9.39 8.31
N VAL A 342 -14.96 -10.34 9.15
CA VAL A 342 -14.99 -10.27 10.62
C VAL A 342 -13.63 -9.88 11.17
N ASP A 343 -13.57 -9.43 12.44
CA ASP A 343 -12.31 -9.00 13.08
C ASP A 343 -11.62 -10.07 13.95
N GLU A 344 -12.38 -10.93 14.64
CA GLU A 344 -11.80 -11.79 15.70
C GLU A 344 -11.99 -13.29 15.52
N ALA A 345 -12.63 -13.74 14.44
CA ALA A 345 -12.95 -15.15 14.18
C ALA A 345 -13.75 -15.85 15.29
N SER A 346 -14.41 -15.10 16.19
CA SER A 346 -15.24 -15.72 17.21
C SER A 346 -16.45 -16.38 16.56
N PRO A 347 -17.00 -17.48 17.13
CA PRO A 347 -18.23 -18.08 16.60
C PRO A 347 -19.38 -17.08 16.48
N ALA A 348 -19.44 -16.08 17.37
CA ALA A 348 -20.43 -15.01 17.32
C ALA A 348 -20.22 -14.09 16.10
N ASP A 349 -18.98 -13.72 15.78
CA ASP A 349 -18.69 -12.90 14.60
C ASP A 349 -19.00 -13.66 13.30
N ILE A 350 -18.65 -14.95 13.23
CA ILE A 350 -18.93 -15.80 12.06
C ILE A 350 -20.44 -15.97 11.86
N ALA A 351 -21.21 -16.23 12.92
CA ALA A 351 -22.67 -16.31 12.85
C ALA A 351 -23.30 -14.96 12.46
N PHE A 352 -22.76 -13.84 12.97
CA PHE A 352 -23.23 -12.52 12.60
C PHE A 352 -22.90 -12.16 11.15
N ALA A 353 -21.78 -12.64 10.61
CA ALA A 353 -21.44 -12.49 9.21
C ALA A 353 -22.44 -13.22 8.30
N GLU A 354 -22.84 -14.45 8.65
CA GLU A 354 -23.89 -15.19 7.94
C GLU A 354 -25.22 -14.42 7.98
N GLN A 355 -25.63 -13.95 9.16
CA GLN A 355 -26.83 -13.12 9.32
C GLN A 355 -26.80 -11.86 8.44
N LEU A 356 -25.68 -11.14 8.40
CA LEU A 356 -25.51 -9.95 7.56
C LEU A 356 -25.68 -10.24 6.07
N LEU A 357 -25.13 -11.37 5.60
CA LEU A 357 -25.24 -11.79 4.21
C LEU A 357 -26.67 -12.21 3.88
N ASP A 358 -27.34 -12.94 4.76
CA ASP A 358 -28.75 -13.33 4.59
C ASP A 358 -29.68 -12.10 4.52
N GLU A 359 -29.47 -11.11 5.39
CA GLU A 359 -30.28 -9.90 5.46
C GLU A 359 -30.10 -8.98 4.25
N GLU A 360 -28.85 -8.72 3.85
CA GLU A 360 -28.56 -7.74 2.79
C GLU A 360 -28.61 -8.37 1.39
N ILE A 361 -28.07 -9.58 1.24
CA ILE A 361 -27.97 -10.28 -0.03
C ILE A 361 -29.13 -11.26 -0.20
N GLY A 362 -29.29 -12.20 0.73
CA GLY A 362 -30.16 -13.37 0.58
C GLY A 362 -29.80 -14.18 -0.67
N ASP A 363 -30.78 -14.57 -1.47
CA ASP A 363 -30.54 -15.32 -2.72
C ASP A 363 -30.28 -14.43 -3.95
N ALA A 364 -30.12 -13.11 -3.76
CA ALA A 364 -30.08 -12.17 -4.88
C ALA A 364 -28.78 -12.26 -5.72
N VAL A 365 -27.65 -12.54 -5.07
CA VAL A 365 -26.33 -12.61 -5.71
C VAL A 365 -25.50 -13.71 -5.02
N PRO A 366 -25.03 -14.74 -5.75
CA PRO A 366 -24.12 -15.75 -5.20
C PRO A 366 -22.82 -15.13 -4.70
N TYR A 367 -22.23 -15.70 -3.65
CA TYR A 367 -20.93 -15.26 -3.15
C TYR A 367 -19.93 -16.40 -2.89
N TYR A 368 -18.65 -16.04 -2.97
CA TYR A 368 -17.55 -16.88 -2.53
C TYR A 368 -16.76 -16.13 -1.47
N TYR A 369 -16.60 -16.73 -0.30
CA TYR A 369 -15.85 -16.15 0.81
C TYR A 369 -14.48 -16.83 0.91
N VAL A 370 -13.42 -16.03 0.74
CA VAL A 370 -12.01 -16.38 0.94
C VAL A 370 -11.60 -15.89 2.34
N PRO A 371 -11.02 -16.73 3.22
CA PRO A 371 -10.63 -16.28 4.54
C PRO A 371 -9.37 -15.41 4.50
N GLY A 372 -9.38 -14.34 5.27
CA GLY A 372 -8.25 -13.50 5.63
C GLY A 372 -7.70 -13.85 7.01
N ASN A 373 -6.73 -13.08 7.48
CA ASN A 373 -6.07 -13.39 8.75
C ASN A 373 -6.96 -13.10 9.96
N HIS A 374 -7.98 -12.25 9.83
CA HIS A 374 -8.95 -12.00 10.90
C HIS A 374 -9.99 -13.12 11.04
N GLU A 375 -10.13 -14.02 10.05
CA GLU A 375 -10.86 -15.29 10.19
C GLU A 375 -10.08 -16.35 10.99
N VAL A 376 -8.84 -16.07 11.41
CA VAL A 376 -8.04 -16.95 12.30
C VAL A 376 -7.34 -16.22 13.46
N MET A 377 -7.54 -14.90 13.61
CA MET A 377 -6.81 -14.08 14.58
C MET A 377 -7.16 -14.42 16.04
N GLY A 378 -8.45 -14.63 16.34
CA GLY A 378 -8.94 -14.93 17.68
C GLY A 378 -9.60 -16.31 17.84
N GLY A 379 -9.64 -17.11 16.76
CA GLY A 379 -10.31 -18.42 16.73
C GLY A 379 -9.71 -19.34 15.66
N PRO A 380 -9.99 -20.66 15.72
CA PRO A 380 -9.52 -21.58 14.69
C PRO A 380 -10.27 -21.37 13.37
N ILE A 381 -9.59 -21.61 12.24
CA ILE A 381 -10.21 -21.61 10.89
C ILE A 381 -11.42 -22.55 10.78
N GLY A 382 -11.51 -23.54 11.67
CA GLY A 382 -12.67 -24.43 11.82
C GLY A 382 -14.00 -23.67 11.99
N ASN A 383 -14.00 -22.54 12.72
CA ASN A 383 -15.19 -21.71 12.91
C ASN A 383 -15.73 -21.20 11.58
N PHE A 384 -14.83 -20.65 10.74
CA PHE A 384 -15.17 -20.20 9.39
C PHE A 384 -15.68 -21.36 8.54
N SER A 385 -14.94 -22.47 8.48
CA SER A 385 -15.27 -23.57 7.58
C SER A 385 -16.56 -24.33 7.94
N ALA A 386 -16.97 -24.27 9.21
CA ALA A 386 -18.23 -24.84 9.66
C ALA A 386 -19.46 -24.13 9.09
N VAL A 387 -19.34 -22.83 8.79
CA VAL A 387 -20.43 -21.99 8.26
C VAL A 387 -20.27 -21.76 6.75
N PHE A 388 -19.09 -21.32 6.32
CA PHE A 388 -18.85 -20.93 4.91
C PHE A 388 -18.18 -22.02 4.06
N GLY A 389 -17.84 -23.18 4.65
CA GLY A 389 -17.29 -24.33 3.94
C GLY A 389 -15.81 -24.19 3.56
N ALA A 390 -15.48 -24.55 2.31
CA ALA A 390 -14.09 -24.64 1.86
C ALA A 390 -13.33 -23.29 1.96
N THR A 391 -12.08 -23.33 2.42
CA THR A 391 -11.22 -22.13 2.51
C THR A 391 -10.51 -21.78 1.21
N ARG A 392 -10.52 -22.71 0.25
CA ARG A 392 -9.86 -22.63 -1.07
C ARG A 392 -10.70 -23.38 -2.10
N ARG A 393 -10.71 -22.90 -3.34
CA ARG A 393 -11.59 -23.42 -4.39
C ARG A 393 -10.97 -23.23 -5.77
N VAL A 394 -11.37 -24.08 -6.73
CA VAL A 394 -11.18 -23.87 -8.16
C VAL A 394 -12.55 -24.02 -8.83
N PHE A 395 -12.96 -23.02 -9.60
CA PHE A 395 -14.23 -23.06 -10.34
C PHE A 395 -14.13 -22.25 -11.62
N ASP A 396 -14.95 -22.58 -12.61
CA ASP A 396 -15.00 -21.87 -13.88
C ASP A 396 -16.32 -21.09 -13.98
N HIS A 397 -16.24 -19.84 -14.43
CA HIS A 397 -17.40 -19.03 -14.76
C HIS A 397 -17.21 -18.36 -16.11
N ARG A 398 -18.09 -18.69 -17.07
CA ARG A 398 -18.09 -18.12 -18.44
C ARG A 398 -16.70 -18.05 -19.10
N GLY A 399 -15.94 -19.14 -19.00
CA GLY A 399 -14.60 -19.25 -19.60
C GLY A 399 -13.45 -18.69 -18.76
N THR A 400 -13.72 -18.15 -17.57
CA THR A 400 -12.68 -17.73 -16.63
C THR A 400 -12.57 -18.73 -15.49
N ARG A 401 -11.36 -19.26 -15.27
CA ARG A 401 -11.05 -20.09 -14.11
C ARG A 401 -10.64 -19.25 -12.91
N PHE A 402 -11.39 -19.35 -11.83
CA PHE A 402 -11.07 -18.77 -10.55
C PHE A 402 -10.32 -19.79 -9.68
N VAL A 403 -9.28 -19.32 -9.00
CA VAL A 403 -8.52 -20.08 -8.02
C VAL A 403 -8.44 -19.24 -6.75
N THR A 404 -9.14 -19.65 -5.70
CA THR A 404 -9.05 -18.98 -4.40
C THR A 404 -8.08 -19.72 -3.48
N LEU A 405 -7.16 -18.99 -2.86
CA LEU A 405 -6.15 -19.54 -1.94
C LEU A 405 -6.36 -19.03 -0.52
N ASP A 406 -6.19 -19.92 0.45
CA ASP A 406 -6.22 -19.58 1.87
C ASP A 406 -4.85 -19.01 2.26
N THR A 407 -4.81 -17.72 2.57
CA THR A 407 -3.63 -17.01 3.09
C THR A 407 -3.89 -16.44 4.48
N SER A 408 -4.91 -16.95 5.19
CA SER A 408 -5.22 -16.54 6.57
C SER A 408 -4.03 -16.65 7.54
N PRO A 409 -3.05 -17.57 7.37
CA PRO A 409 -1.83 -17.60 8.19
C PRO A 409 -0.70 -16.67 7.69
N LEU A 410 -1.02 -15.69 6.84
CA LEU A 410 -0.10 -14.73 6.21
C LEU A 410 0.93 -15.35 5.24
N THR A 411 0.75 -16.62 4.89
CA THR A 411 1.53 -17.38 3.89
C THR A 411 0.61 -18.38 3.19
N ILE A 412 0.94 -18.78 1.96
CA ILE A 412 0.19 -19.83 1.24
C ILE A 412 0.46 -21.19 1.90
N ARG A 413 1.73 -21.48 2.24
CA ARG A 413 2.09 -22.77 2.85
C ARG A 413 1.51 -22.95 4.25
N GLY A 414 1.24 -21.86 4.98
CA GLY A 414 0.72 -21.90 6.34
C GLY A 414 -0.66 -22.57 6.43
N ALA A 415 -1.47 -22.46 5.37
CA ALA A 415 -2.78 -23.13 5.27
C ALA A 415 -2.72 -24.48 4.54
N GLY A 416 -1.52 -24.95 4.15
CA GLY A 416 -1.30 -26.26 3.54
C GLY A 416 -0.49 -26.21 2.24
N PHE A 417 0.50 -27.09 2.13
CA PHE A 417 1.39 -27.14 0.95
C PHE A 417 0.68 -27.62 -0.33
N ASP A 418 -0.39 -28.39 -0.19
CA ASP A 418 -1.20 -28.90 -1.29
C ASP A 418 -1.91 -27.79 -2.11
N GLN A 419 -2.00 -26.57 -1.58
CA GLN A 419 -2.44 -25.39 -2.34
C GLN A 419 -1.56 -25.10 -3.56
N TYR A 420 -0.25 -25.35 -3.48
CA TYR A 420 0.64 -25.18 -4.63
C TYR A 420 0.36 -26.21 -5.73
N ALA A 421 0.10 -27.45 -5.34
CA ALA A 421 -0.28 -28.50 -6.29
C ALA A 421 -1.63 -28.16 -6.94
N MET A 422 -2.60 -27.67 -6.17
CA MET A 422 -3.89 -27.21 -6.66
C MET A 422 -3.73 -26.05 -7.66
N LEU A 423 -2.99 -25.00 -7.29
CA LEU A 423 -2.73 -23.85 -8.16
C LEU A 423 -2.04 -24.28 -9.45
N LYS A 424 -0.97 -25.08 -9.35
CA LYS A 424 -0.23 -25.55 -10.53
C LYS A 424 -1.13 -26.39 -11.45
N SER A 425 -1.89 -27.31 -10.88
CA SER A 425 -2.86 -28.12 -11.63
C SER A 425 -3.94 -27.27 -12.29
N ALA A 426 -4.45 -26.25 -11.60
CA ALA A 426 -5.46 -25.34 -12.14
C ALA A 426 -4.93 -24.54 -13.35
N LEU A 427 -3.69 -24.04 -13.26
CA LEU A 427 -3.02 -23.33 -14.35
C LEU A 427 -2.71 -24.24 -15.54
N ASP A 428 -2.17 -25.43 -15.30
CA ASP A 428 -1.80 -26.37 -16.36
C ASP A 428 -3.05 -26.88 -17.11
N SER A 429 -4.11 -27.23 -16.37
CA SER A 429 -5.37 -27.63 -16.99
C SER A 429 -6.09 -26.46 -17.68
N ALA A 430 -6.02 -25.24 -17.13
CA ALA A 430 -6.56 -24.06 -17.80
C ALA A 430 -5.80 -23.76 -19.09
N ALA A 431 -4.50 -24.03 -19.16
CA ALA A 431 -3.72 -23.82 -20.36
C ALA A 431 -4.15 -24.79 -21.47
N ALA A 432 -4.40 -26.05 -21.11
CA ALA A 432 -4.80 -27.11 -22.04
C ALA A 432 -6.27 -27.01 -22.50
N ASP A 433 -7.17 -26.48 -21.66
CA ASP A 433 -8.61 -26.46 -21.93
C ASP A 433 -9.02 -25.27 -22.83
N PRO A 434 -9.49 -25.48 -24.08
CA PRO A 434 -9.90 -24.39 -24.96
C PRO A 434 -11.15 -23.63 -24.49
N ALA A 435 -11.95 -24.19 -23.57
CA ALA A 435 -13.10 -23.49 -22.99
C ALA A 435 -12.68 -22.43 -21.97
N VAL A 436 -11.48 -22.53 -21.41
CA VAL A 436 -10.92 -21.54 -20.49
C VAL A 436 -10.12 -20.50 -21.28
N THR A 437 -10.51 -19.23 -21.22
CA THR A 437 -9.87 -18.10 -21.89
C THR A 437 -9.06 -17.21 -20.94
N SER A 438 -9.29 -17.33 -19.63
CA SER A 438 -8.54 -16.59 -18.61
C SER A 438 -8.50 -17.29 -17.25
N VAL A 439 -7.54 -16.89 -16.40
CA VAL A 439 -7.43 -17.31 -15.00
C VAL A 439 -7.43 -16.09 -14.08
N VAL A 440 -8.14 -16.16 -12.95
CA VAL A 440 -8.08 -15.18 -11.87
C VAL A 440 -7.68 -15.90 -10.59
N VAL A 441 -6.58 -15.48 -9.98
CA VAL A 441 -6.19 -15.94 -8.63
C VAL A 441 -6.65 -14.90 -7.62
N VAL A 442 -7.32 -15.36 -6.57
CA VAL A 442 -7.82 -14.54 -5.47
C VAL A 442 -7.25 -15.05 -4.15
N GLN A 443 -6.63 -14.17 -3.36
CA GLN A 443 -6.21 -14.49 -2.00
C GLN A 443 -6.12 -13.22 -1.17
N HIS A 444 -6.49 -13.30 0.11
CA HIS A 444 -6.53 -12.11 0.96
C HIS A 444 -5.19 -11.37 1.05
N VAL A 445 -4.08 -12.06 1.34
CA VAL A 445 -2.76 -11.42 1.49
C VAL A 445 -2.03 -11.33 0.14
N PRO A 446 -1.78 -10.13 -0.41
CA PRO A 446 -1.18 -9.99 -1.73
C PRO A 446 0.32 -10.35 -1.74
N PRO A 447 0.90 -10.73 -2.88
CA PRO A 447 2.33 -10.97 -3.00
C PRO A 447 3.17 -9.70 -2.84
N ARG A 448 2.57 -8.51 -2.99
CA ARG A 448 3.25 -7.22 -2.82
C ARG A 448 2.31 -6.23 -2.16
N ASP A 449 2.84 -5.55 -1.16
CA ASP A 449 2.22 -4.38 -0.55
C ASP A 449 2.80 -3.15 -1.27
N PRO A 450 1.95 -2.29 -1.87
CA PRO A 450 2.40 -1.12 -2.63
C PRO A 450 2.98 -0.02 -1.73
N THR A 451 2.74 -0.08 -0.42
CA THR A 451 3.26 0.91 0.51
C THR A 451 4.76 0.72 0.75
N PRO A 452 5.51 1.79 1.10
CA PRO A 452 6.93 1.63 1.37
C PRO A 452 7.22 0.76 2.60
N ALA A 453 6.24 0.58 3.51
CA ALA A 453 6.38 -0.23 4.71
C ALA A 453 6.40 -1.73 4.41
N ARG A 454 5.72 -2.16 3.33
CA ARG A 454 5.60 -3.58 2.93
C ARG A 454 5.14 -4.48 4.07
N ALA A 455 4.25 -3.98 4.92
CA ALA A 455 3.82 -4.64 6.13
C ALA A 455 2.66 -5.63 5.91
N SER A 456 1.99 -5.53 4.76
CA SER A 456 0.76 -6.27 4.43
C SER A 456 0.91 -7.10 3.14
N GLU A 457 2.05 -7.78 2.99
CA GLU A 457 2.32 -8.71 1.89
C GLU A 457 2.62 -10.12 2.38
N LEU A 458 2.62 -11.11 1.48
CA LEU A 458 3.00 -12.48 1.82
C LEU A 458 4.35 -12.49 2.55
N ASN A 459 4.37 -13.07 3.76
CA ASN A 459 5.54 -13.05 4.64
C ASN A 459 6.75 -13.80 4.05
N ASP A 460 6.51 -14.76 3.15
CA ASP A 460 7.57 -15.47 2.44
C ASP A 460 7.71 -14.95 1.00
N ARG A 461 8.80 -14.22 0.76
CA ARG A 461 9.11 -13.62 -0.55
C ARG A 461 9.32 -14.66 -1.66
N LYS A 462 9.67 -15.91 -1.32
CA LYS A 462 9.78 -16.99 -2.33
C LYS A 462 8.41 -17.46 -2.77
N GLU A 463 7.42 -17.48 -1.88
CA GLU A 463 6.04 -17.81 -2.23
C GLU A 463 5.44 -16.75 -3.16
N ALA A 464 5.66 -15.47 -2.84
CA ALA A 464 5.26 -14.36 -3.70
C ALA A 464 5.89 -14.48 -5.10
N ALA A 465 7.21 -14.71 -5.17
CA ALA A 465 7.92 -14.88 -6.44
C ALA A 465 7.42 -16.09 -7.24
N LEU A 466 7.12 -17.22 -6.57
CA LEU A 466 6.61 -18.43 -7.22
C LEU A 466 5.22 -18.19 -7.84
N LEU A 467 4.31 -17.55 -7.10
CA LEU A 467 2.99 -17.18 -7.59
C LEU A 467 3.09 -16.26 -8.81
N GLU A 468 3.91 -15.20 -8.69
CA GLU A 468 4.13 -14.24 -9.78
C GLU A 468 4.69 -14.92 -11.03
N GLN A 469 5.70 -15.76 -10.86
CA GLN A 469 6.31 -16.52 -11.94
C GLN A 469 5.32 -17.46 -12.62
N TRP A 470 4.48 -18.16 -11.85
CA TRP A 470 3.50 -19.10 -12.41
C TRP A 470 2.39 -18.40 -13.18
N LEU A 471 1.88 -17.27 -12.70
CA LEU A 471 0.87 -16.48 -13.40
C LEU A 471 1.43 -15.84 -14.67
N ALA A 472 2.61 -15.23 -14.58
CA ALA A 472 3.29 -14.66 -15.75
C ALA A 472 3.61 -15.74 -16.79
N GLY A 473 4.13 -16.89 -16.33
CA GLY A 473 4.43 -18.05 -17.16
C GLY A 473 3.19 -18.63 -17.85
N PHE A 474 2.06 -18.74 -17.12
CA PHE A 474 0.79 -19.17 -17.70
C PHE A 474 0.36 -18.25 -18.84
N ARG A 475 0.36 -16.93 -18.61
CA ARG A 475 -0.02 -15.94 -19.63
C ARG A 475 0.91 -15.98 -20.83
N ALA A 476 2.22 -16.05 -20.61
CA ALA A 476 3.23 -16.09 -21.67
C ALA A 476 3.13 -17.36 -22.52
N ALA A 477 2.93 -18.53 -21.90
CA ALA A 477 2.89 -19.82 -22.59
C ALA A 477 1.56 -20.09 -23.31
N SER A 478 0.43 -19.67 -22.72
CA SER A 478 -0.90 -19.96 -23.26
C SER A 478 -1.50 -18.84 -24.09
N GLY A 479 -1.05 -17.59 -23.93
CA GLY A 479 -1.66 -16.40 -24.51
C GLY A 479 -3.03 -16.02 -23.91
N LYS A 480 -3.47 -16.72 -22.86
CA LYS A 480 -4.76 -16.50 -22.17
C LYS A 480 -4.70 -15.33 -21.20
N GLY A 481 -5.86 -14.80 -20.81
CA GLY A 481 -5.94 -13.74 -19.81
C GLY A 481 -5.50 -14.24 -18.43
N ALA A 482 -4.88 -13.38 -17.63
CA ALA A 482 -4.54 -13.69 -16.24
C ALA A 482 -4.73 -12.43 -15.39
N ALA A 483 -5.19 -12.57 -14.16
CA ALA A 483 -5.21 -11.50 -13.17
C ALA A 483 -5.02 -12.06 -11.76
N PHE A 484 -4.50 -11.21 -10.88
CA PHE A 484 -4.45 -11.45 -9.45
C PHE A 484 -5.28 -10.41 -8.71
N ILE A 485 -6.04 -10.86 -7.71
CA ILE A 485 -6.81 -10.01 -6.78
C ILE A 485 -6.38 -10.38 -5.36
N GLY A 486 -6.00 -9.38 -4.58
CA GLY A 486 -5.83 -9.52 -3.14
C GLY A 486 -6.40 -8.33 -2.39
N ALA A 487 -6.20 -8.32 -1.07
CA ALA A 487 -6.75 -7.32 -0.16
C ALA A 487 -5.73 -6.99 0.95
N HIS A 488 -6.12 -6.96 2.23
CA HIS A 488 -5.26 -6.90 3.43
C HIS A 488 -4.54 -5.56 3.68
N VAL A 489 -3.98 -4.94 2.65
CA VAL A 489 -3.20 -3.68 2.75
C VAL A 489 -4.09 -2.53 3.23
N GLY A 490 -5.37 -2.54 2.86
CA GLY A 490 -6.33 -1.46 3.12
C GLY A 490 -6.15 -0.23 2.24
N THR A 491 -5.76 -0.48 0.99
CA THR A 491 -5.51 0.51 -0.07
C THR A 491 -5.98 -0.04 -1.40
N PHE A 492 -6.78 0.73 -2.15
CA PHE A 492 -7.06 0.41 -3.54
C PHE A 492 -5.80 0.66 -4.38
N HIS A 493 -5.31 -0.35 -5.08
CA HIS A 493 -4.11 -0.21 -5.90
C HIS A 493 -4.08 -1.23 -7.04
N ALA A 494 -3.55 -0.83 -8.19
CA ALA A 494 -3.29 -1.72 -9.30
C ALA A 494 -1.85 -1.56 -9.80
N ALA A 495 -1.20 -2.67 -10.09
CA ALA A 495 0.09 -2.72 -10.76
C ALA A 495 0.13 -3.89 -11.75
N ARG A 496 1.20 -3.93 -12.56
CA ARG A 496 1.47 -5.05 -13.46
C ARG A 496 2.81 -5.67 -13.13
N VAL A 497 2.83 -7.00 -13.08
CA VAL A 497 4.06 -7.80 -12.97
C VAL A 497 4.08 -8.75 -14.15
N ASP A 498 5.06 -8.57 -15.03
CA ASP A 498 5.31 -9.43 -16.19
C ASP A 498 4.04 -9.69 -17.03
N GLY A 499 3.29 -8.62 -17.29
CA GLY A 499 2.09 -8.63 -18.12
C GLY A 499 0.79 -9.05 -17.40
N VAL A 500 0.85 -9.43 -16.13
CA VAL A 500 -0.32 -9.79 -15.32
C VAL A 500 -0.71 -8.62 -14.41
N PRO A 501 -1.97 -8.12 -14.45
CA PRO A 501 -2.46 -7.15 -13.48
C PRO A 501 -2.60 -7.78 -12.09
N TYR A 502 -2.07 -7.09 -11.09
CA TYR A 502 -2.21 -7.35 -9.66
C TYR A 502 -3.01 -6.21 -9.07
N PHE A 503 -4.21 -6.52 -8.60
CA PHE A 503 -5.10 -5.58 -7.97
C PHE A 503 -5.19 -5.88 -6.47
N VAL A 504 -5.05 -4.83 -5.66
CA VAL A 504 -5.35 -4.86 -4.24
C VAL A 504 -6.67 -4.12 -4.04
N ASN A 505 -7.69 -4.84 -3.59
CA ASN A 505 -8.95 -4.27 -3.17
C ASN A 505 -8.75 -3.58 -1.81
N GLY A 506 -9.18 -2.32 -1.70
CA GLY A 506 -9.12 -1.57 -0.46
C GLY A 506 -10.19 -2.01 0.55
N ASN A 507 -10.37 -1.24 1.61
CA ASN A 507 -11.30 -1.61 2.67
C ASN A 507 -12.76 -1.35 2.27
N SER A 508 -13.63 -2.30 2.58
CA SER A 508 -15.08 -2.15 2.38
C SER A 508 -15.83 -1.72 3.63
N GLY A 509 -15.26 -1.86 4.83
CA GLY A 509 -15.90 -1.41 6.07
C GLY A 509 -15.00 -0.58 6.97
N LYS A 510 -13.84 -1.14 7.35
CA LYS A 510 -12.90 -0.51 8.28
C LYS A 510 -12.21 0.71 7.66
N ASN A 511 -11.65 1.57 8.52
CA ASN A 511 -10.90 2.74 8.06
C ASN A 511 -9.67 2.35 7.21
N PRO A 512 -9.37 3.07 6.12
CA PRO A 512 -8.23 2.79 5.25
C PRO A 512 -6.85 2.91 5.92
N SER A 513 -5.86 2.21 5.39
CA SER A 513 -4.49 2.17 5.93
C SER A 513 -3.55 3.22 5.35
N THR A 514 -3.95 3.96 4.32
CA THR A 514 -3.14 4.96 3.61
C THR A 514 -3.85 6.31 3.49
N ALA A 515 -3.17 7.32 2.94
CA ALA A 515 -3.76 8.61 2.59
C ALA A 515 -4.78 8.45 1.44
N ALA A 516 -5.69 9.42 1.29
CA ALA A 516 -6.81 9.29 0.36
C ALA A 516 -6.38 9.35 -1.11
N ASP A 517 -5.36 10.15 -1.40
CA ASP A 517 -4.67 10.26 -2.68
C ASP A 517 -3.80 9.03 -3.01
N ASP A 518 -3.43 8.22 -2.02
CA ASP A 518 -2.71 6.96 -2.18
C ASP A 518 -3.63 5.73 -2.29
N GLY A 519 -4.93 5.93 -2.55
CA GLY A 519 -5.91 4.83 -2.64
C GLY A 519 -6.54 4.42 -1.31
N GLY A 520 -6.26 5.16 -0.23
CA GLY A 520 -6.82 4.93 1.10
C GLY A 520 -8.22 5.52 1.24
N PHE A 521 -9.24 4.80 0.80
CA PHE A 521 -10.66 5.15 0.98
C PHE A 521 -11.50 3.87 1.11
N THR A 522 -12.73 3.99 1.61
CA THR A 522 -13.64 2.84 1.71
C THR A 522 -14.43 2.62 0.42
N GLY A 523 -14.72 1.38 0.07
CA GLY A 523 -15.50 1.04 -1.13
C GLY A 523 -15.38 -0.42 -1.54
N TRP A 524 -15.59 -0.69 -2.82
CA TRP A 524 -15.54 -2.04 -3.40
C TRP A 524 -15.15 -1.95 -4.88
N SER A 525 -14.93 -3.10 -5.53
CA SER A 525 -14.60 -3.13 -6.94
C SER A 525 -15.57 -3.98 -7.76
N LEU A 526 -15.92 -3.50 -8.95
CA LEU A 526 -16.71 -4.22 -9.94
C LEU A 526 -15.81 -4.60 -11.12
N TRP A 527 -15.71 -5.88 -11.41
CA TRP A 527 -14.90 -6.41 -12.48
C TRP A 527 -15.73 -6.74 -13.70
N GLY A 528 -15.24 -6.34 -14.88
CA GLY A 528 -15.81 -6.67 -16.17
C GLY A 528 -14.90 -7.63 -16.92
N VAL A 529 -15.51 -8.63 -17.56
CA VAL A 529 -14.80 -9.58 -18.42
C VAL A 529 -15.38 -9.48 -19.82
N THR A 530 -14.52 -9.16 -20.80
CA THR A 530 -14.87 -9.13 -22.23
C THR A 530 -13.92 -10.03 -23.00
N GLY A 531 -14.40 -11.19 -23.45
CA GLY A 531 -13.56 -12.26 -23.98
C GLY A 531 -12.48 -12.70 -22.97
N ARG A 532 -11.21 -12.30 -23.20
CA ARG A 532 -10.06 -12.58 -22.30
C ARG A 532 -9.57 -11.35 -21.53
N GLN A 533 -10.17 -10.19 -21.76
CA GLN A 533 -9.78 -8.93 -21.13
C GLN A 533 -10.53 -8.75 -19.83
N LEU A 534 -9.79 -8.46 -18.76
CA LEU A 534 -10.34 -8.07 -17.46
C LEU A 534 -10.12 -6.57 -17.26
N SER A 535 -11.14 -5.90 -16.75
CA SER A 535 -11.07 -4.52 -16.28
C SER A 535 -11.79 -4.38 -14.95
N VAL A 536 -11.44 -3.37 -14.17
CA VAL A 536 -11.98 -3.13 -12.84
C VAL A 536 -12.47 -1.69 -12.72
N GLN A 537 -13.64 -1.53 -12.13
CA GLN A 537 -14.19 -0.25 -11.73
C GLN A 537 -14.09 -0.14 -10.20
N VAL A 538 -13.34 0.82 -9.70
CA VAL A 538 -13.20 1.09 -8.26
C VAL A 538 -14.30 2.03 -7.81
N ASN A 539 -15.17 1.53 -6.94
CA ASN A 539 -16.36 2.21 -6.45
C ASN A 539 -16.15 2.66 -4.99
N PRO A 540 -15.71 3.91 -4.75
CA PRO A 540 -15.65 4.44 -3.39
C PRO A 540 -17.06 4.63 -2.83
N HIS A 541 -17.21 4.56 -1.51
CA HIS A 541 -18.39 5.12 -0.84
C HIS A 541 -18.43 6.63 -1.04
N VAL A 542 -19.60 7.17 -1.40
CA VAL A 542 -19.83 8.60 -1.68
C VAL A 542 -21.00 9.10 -0.84
N ASP A 543 -20.74 10.00 0.11
CA ASP A 543 -21.80 10.73 0.85
C ASP A 543 -22.08 12.08 0.19
N ALA A 544 -21.02 12.74 -0.30
CA ALA A 544 -21.11 13.95 -1.08
C ALA A 544 -20.03 13.96 -2.17
N LEU A 545 -20.32 14.64 -3.28
CA LEU A 545 -19.42 14.81 -4.42
C LEU A 545 -19.45 16.28 -4.85
N ALA A 546 -18.28 16.89 -5.04
CA ALA A 546 -18.14 18.28 -5.42
C ALA A 546 -17.16 18.45 -6.58
N VAL A 547 -17.46 19.40 -7.46
CA VAL A 547 -16.56 19.85 -8.54
C VAL A 547 -16.10 21.27 -8.20
N THR A 548 -14.78 21.47 -8.19
CA THR A 548 -14.16 22.78 -8.01
C THR A 548 -13.73 23.30 -9.37
N ALA A 549 -14.45 24.30 -9.87
CA ALA A 549 -14.18 24.96 -11.14
C ALA A 549 -14.36 26.49 -10.98
N PRO A 550 -13.70 27.33 -11.79
CA PRO A 550 -13.95 28.76 -11.78
C PRO A 550 -15.38 29.07 -12.25
N ALA A 551 -16.04 30.05 -11.63
CA ALA A 551 -17.36 30.50 -12.08
C ALA A 551 -17.33 31.09 -13.50
N SER A 552 -16.20 31.68 -13.89
CA SER A 552 -15.98 32.25 -15.22
C SER A 552 -14.52 32.17 -15.69
N LEU A 553 -14.31 32.07 -16.99
CA LEU A 553 -13.01 32.09 -17.67
C LEU A 553 -13.03 33.05 -18.86
N ALA A 554 -12.00 33.89 -18.99
CA ALA A 554 -11.84 34.72 -20.19
C ALA A 554 -11.49 33.84 -21.41
N ARG A 555 -11.93 34.25 -22.60
CA ARG A 555 -11.59 33.53 -23.84
C ARG A 555 -10.07 33.39 -23.98
N GLY A 556 -9.63 32.17 -24.26
CA GLY A 556 -8.21 31.83 -24.39
C GLY A 556 -7.51 31.51 -23.07
N ALA A 557 -8.15 31.76 -21.92
CA ALA A 557 -7.64 31.33 -20.62
C ALA A 557 -7.91 29.84 -20.38
N ALA A 558 -7.12 29.28 -19.47
CA ALA A 558 -7.29 27.93 -18.95
C ALA A 558 -7.29 27.97 -17.42
N ALA A 559 -7.99 27.02 -16.81
CA ALA A 559 -7.93 26.78 -15.37
C ALA A 559 -8.00 25.29 -15.07
N GLU A 560 -7.43 24.92 -13.93
CA GLU A 560 -7.58 23.58 -13.37
C GLU A 560 -9.00 23.38 -12.82
N VAL A 561 -9.58 22.23 -13.12
CA VAL A 561 -10.81 21.74 -12.51
C VAL A 561 -10.50 20.45 -11.77
N THR A 562 -10.89 20.42 -10.50
CA THR A 562 -10.74 19.24 -9.65
C THR A 562 -12.08 18.77 -9.13
N ALA A 563 -12.12 17.56 -8.59
CA ALA A 563 -13.28 17.05 -7.88
C ALA A 563 -12.85 16.29 -6.63
N SER A 564 -13.71 16.30 -5.62
CA SER A 564 -13.51 15.55 -4.38
C SER A 564 -14.83 14.96 -3.91
N LEU A 565 -14.74 13.84 -3.21
CA LEU A 565 -15.86 13.20 -2.54
C LEU A 565 -15.63 13.16 -1.03
N VAL A 566 -16.70 13.08 -0.27
CA VAL A 566 -16.69 12.88 1.18
C VAL A 566 -17.25 11.51 1.49
N GLN A 567 -16.60 10.79 2.41
CA GLN A 567 -16.99 9.47 2.89
C GLN A 567 -17.55 9.54 4.32
N PRO A 568 -18.15 8.42 4.81
CA PRO A 568 -18.52 8.30 6.21
C PRO A 568 -17.36 8.68 7.14
N GLY A 569 -17.66 9.39 8.22
CA GLY A 569 -16.65 9.94 9.13
C GLY A 569 -15.95 11.22 8.62
N GLY A 570 -16.36 11.77 7.48
CA GLY A 570 -15.91 13.08 6.98
C GLY A 570 -14.59 13.06 6.21
N ARG A 571 -14.10 11.88 5.80
CA ARG A 571 -12.87 11.76 5.01
C ARG A 571 -13.08 12.30 3.60
N THR A 572 -12.27 13.28 3.21
CA THR A 572 -12.24 13.80 1.83
C THR A 572 -11.29 12.97 0.97
N VAL A 573 -11.78 12.52 -0.20
CA VAL A 573 -11.03 11.72 -1.17
C VAL A 573 -10.98 12.48 -2.50
N PRO A 574 -9.79 12.69 -3.08
CA PRO A 574 -9.68 13.24 -4.43
C PRO A 574 -10.34 12.31 -5.46
N VAL A 575 -11.10 12.89 -6.38
CA VAL A 575 -11.71 12.15 -7.50
C VAL A 575 -10.67 12.05 -8.61
N ALA A 576 -9.71 11.16 -8.38
CA ALA A 576 -8.59 10.83 -9.27
C ALA A 576 -8.28 9.34 -9.13
N TYR A 577 -7.42 8.80 -10.00
CA TYR A 577 -6.93 7.42 -9.88
C TYR A 577 -6.47 7.14 -8.43
N PRO A 578 -6.85 6.00 -7.81
CA PRO A 578 -7.49 4.83 -8.42
C PRO A 578 -9.02 4.86 -8.47
N VAL A 579 -9.69 5.95 -8.11
CA VAL A 579 -11.17 6.08 -8.23
C VAL A 579 -11.58 5.98 -9.70
N SER A 580 -12.49 5.07 -10.02
CA SER A 580 -13.12 5.05 -11.33
C SER A 580 -14.15 6.17 -11.42
N LEU A 581 -13.94 7.07 -12.38
CA LEU A 581 -14.76 8.26 -12.58
C LEU A 581 -15.11 8.41 -14.06
N ARG A 582 -16.13 9.22 -14.34
CA ARG A 582 -16.47 9.64 -15.71
C ARG A 582 -16.77 11.13 -15.75
N TRP A 583 -15.95 11.88 -16.48
CA TRP A 583 -16.25 13.26 -16.84
C TRP A 583 -17.20 13.31 -18.04
N SER A 584 -18.12 14.26 -18.02
CA SER A 584 -19.09 14.51 -19.07
C SER A 584 -19.39 16.00 -19.17
N GLY A 585 -19.73 16.46 -20.38
CA GLY A 585 -20.01 17.86 -20.64
C GLY A 585 -21.43 18.08 -21.15
N GLY A 586 -22.03 19.19 -20.71
CA GLY A 586 -23.26 19.70 -21.30
C GLY A 586 -23.02 20.31 -22.69
N PRO A 587 -24.09 20.82 -23.33
CA PRO A 587 -23.98 21.47 -24.63
C PRO A 587 -22.88 22.53 -24.69
N GLY A 588 -22.04 22.47 -25.72
CA GLY A 588 -20.92 23.40 -25.89
C GLY A 588 -19.62 23.00 -25.18
N LEU A 589 -19.59 21.98 -24.33
CA LEU A 589 -18.34 21.47 -23.75
C LEU A 589 -17.82 20.28 -24.56
N TYR A 590 -16.56 20.36 -24.98
CA TYR A 590 -15.82 19.20 -25.49
C TYR A 590 -15.04 18.54 -24.35
N VAL A 591 -15.18 17.23 -24.17
CA VAL A 591 -14.40 16.45 -23.19
C VAL A 591 -13.29 15.71 -23.96
N GLY A 592 -12.07 16.18 -23.79
CA GLY A 592 -10.87 15.69 -24.47
C GLY A 592 -9.86 16.81 -24.71
N PRO A 593 -8.69 16.48 -25.29
CA PRO A 593 -7.62 17.46 -25.49
C PRO A 593 -8.07 18.61 -26.39
N ARG A 594 -7.76 19.84 -25.98
CA ARG A 594 -8.11 21.07 -26.70
C ARG A 594 -7.80 21.03 -28.20
N LEU A 595 -6.70 20.39 -28.59
CA LEU A 595 -6.25 20.28 -29.98
C LEU A 595 -7.31 19.66 -30.90
N PHE A 596 -8.17 18.79 -30.35
CA PHE A 596 -9.22 18.09 -31.08
C PHE A 596 -10.61 18.71 -30.87
N ALA A 597 -10.68 19.83 -30.14
CA ALA A 597 -11.94 20.48 -29.85
C ALA A 597 -12.58 21.02 -31.14
N PRO A 598 -13.86 20.70 -31.41
CA PRO A 598 -14.52 21.11 -32.64
C PRO A 598 -14.78 22.63 -32.66
N PRO A 599 -14.95 23.24 -33.85
CA PRO A 599 -15.19 24.67 -34.00
C PRO A 599 -16.48 25.20 -33.36
N TRP A 600 -17.34 24.35 -32.79
CA TRP A 600 -18.55 24.70 -32.03
C TRP A 600 -18.37 24.64 -30.50
N ALA A 601 -17.26 24.10 -29.98
CA ALA A 601 -16.99 24.01 -28.54
C ALA A 601 -16.79 25.40 -27.87
N VAL A 602 -17.57 25.70 -26.85
CA VAL A 602 -17.42 26.88 -25.96
C VAL A 602 -16.18 26.74 -25.08
N ALA A 603 -15.95 25.56 -24.55
CA ALA A 603 -14.75 25.19 -23.82
C ALA A 603 -14.34 23.74 -24.15
N ALA A 604 -13.10 23.40 -23.82
CA ALA A 604 -12.60 22.03 -23.86
C ALA A 604 -12.04 21.66 -22.47
N PHE A 605 -12.45 20.52 -21.94
CA PHE A 605 -11.92 19.96 -20.69
C PHE A 605 -11.13 18.70 -21.00
N ASP A 606 -9.86 18.65 -20.61
CA ASP A 606 -9.02 17.46 -20.76
C ASP A 606 -8.97 16.68 -19.43
N PRO A 607 -9.64 15.50 -19.32
CA PRO A 607 -9.62 14.71 -18.11
C PRO A 607 -8.24 14.20 -17.69
N ALA A 608 -7.28 14.11 -18.62
CA ALA A 608 -5.95 13.62 -18.33
C ALA A 608 -5.10 14.66 -17.59
N THR A 609 -5.38 15.95 -17.80
CA THR A 609 -4.65 17.07 -17.17
C THR A 609 -5.48 17.82 -16.13
N GLY A 610 -6.81 17.65 -16.14
CA GLY A 610 -7.73 18.45 -15.34
C GLY A 610 -7.89 19.88 -15.89
N GLU A 611 -7.38 20.20 -17.07
CA GLU A 611 -7.41 21.56 -17.61
C GLU A 611 -8.71 21.84 -18.38
N LEU A 612 -9.40 22.92 -18.03
CA LEU A 612 -10.52 23.50 -18.77
C LEU A 612 -10.04 24.75 -19.55
N THR A 613 -10.01 24.68 -20.88
CA THR A 613 -9.69 25.83 -21.74
C THR A 613 -10.95 26.50 -22.29
N ALA A 614 -11.06 27.81 -22.12
CA ALA A 614 -12.10 28.64 -22.73
C ALA A 614 -11.81 28.98 -24.20
N LEU A 615 -12.75 28.70 -25.10
CA LEU A 615 -12.56 28.83 -26.56
C LEU A 615 -13.38 29.96 -27.20
N ARG A 616 -14.63 30.15 -26.76
CA ARG A 616 -15.52 31.22 -27.20
C ARG A 616 -16.52 31.59 -26.11
N PRO A 617 -17.18 32.75 -26.19
CA PRO A 617 -18.23 33.14 -25.24
C PRO A 617 -19.38 32.13 -25.19
N GLY A 618 -19.89 31.90 -23.98
CA GLY A 618 -21.00 30.97 -23.71
C GLY A 618 -20.93 30.42 -22.30
N THR A 619 -21.85 29.55 -21.92
CA THR A 619 -21.80 28.86 -20.62
C THR A 619 -21.76 27.36 -20.87
N VAL A 620 -20.84 26.67 -20.20
CA VAL A 620 -20.72 25.21 -20.23
C VAL A 620 -21.02 24.63 -18.87
N SER A 621 -21.54 23.40 -18.84
CA SER A 621 -21.63 22.59 -17.63
C SER A 621 -20.66 21.42 -17.75
N LEU A 622 -19.83 21.23 -16.74
CA LEU A 622 -18.91 20.11 -16.59
C LEU A 622 -19.37 19.25 -15.42
N SER A 623 -19.52 17.95 -15.64
CA SER A 623 -20.02 17.01 -14.64
C SER A 623 -19.08 15.82 -14.46
N VAL A 624 -18.93 15.35 -13.24
CA VAL A 624 -18.21 14.12 -12.89
C VAL A 624 -19.17 13.13 -12.25
N THR A 625 -19.08 11.85 -12.63
CA THR A 625 -19.82 10.76 -12.02
C THR A 625 -18.87 9.78 -11.35
N VAL A 626 -19.16 9.43 -10.09
CA VAL A 626 -18.43 8.45 -9.28
C VAL A 626 -19.45 7.59 -8.53
N ASN A 627 -19.34 6.26 -8.67
CA ASN A 627 -20.22 5.29 -8.01
C ASN A 627 -21.72 5.69 -8.03
N GLY A 628 -22.23 6.02 -9.22
CA GLY A 628 -23.62 6.42 -9.45
C GLY A 628 -23.99 7.84 -9.06
N THR A 629 -23.13 8.56 -8.33
CA THR A 629 -23.36 9.95 -7.90
C THR A 629 -22.74 10.93 -8.91
N THR A 630 -23.50 11.95 -9.31
CA THR A 630 -23.04 12.98 -10.26
C THR A 630 -23.02 14.35 -9.60
N ALA A 631 -21.94 15.11 -9.81
CA ALA A 631 -21.84 16.53 -9.46
C ALA A 631 -21.48 17.35 -10.69
N SER A 632 -21.92 18.61 -10.73
CA SER A 632 -21.75 19.50 -11.88
C SER A 632 -21.32 20.90 -11.45
N ALA A 633 -20.48 21.54 -12.27
CA ALA A 633 -20.15 22.95 -12.17
C ALA A 633 -20.49 23.66 -13.48
N ALA A 634 -21.00 24.89 -13.39
CA ALA A 634 -21.24 25.76 -14.54
C ALA A 634 -20.11 26.78 -14.65
N VAL A 635 -19.58 26.95 -15.86
CA VAL A 635 -18.49 27.90 -16.15
C VAL A 635 -18.90 28.82 -17.29
N ALA A 636 -18.91 30.13 -17.02
CA ALA A 636 -19.17 31.14 -18.03
C ALA A 636 -17.87 31.52 -18.75
N VAL A 637 -17.81 31.36 -20.06
CA VAL A 637 -16.73 31.91 -20.88
C VAL A 637 -17.08 33.34 -21.27
N THR A 638 -16.26 34.29 -20.83
CA THR A 638 -16.40 35.71 -21.15
C THR A 638 -15.58 36.07 -22.40
N ALA A 639 -15.91 37.22 -23.00
CA ALA A 639 -15.27 37.72 -24.22
C ALA A 639 -13.75 37.87 -24.09
#